data_AF-A0A7C4CPM5-F1
#
_entry.id   AF-A0A7C4CPM5-F1
#
_cell.length_a   1.000
_cell.length_b   1.000
_cell.length_c   1.000
_cell.angle_alpha   90.00
_cell.angle_beta   90.00
_cell.angle_gamma   90.00
#
_symmetry.space_group_name_H-M   'P 1'
#
loop_
_entity.id
_entity.type
_entity.pdbx_description
1 polymer ?
#
loop_
_entity_poly.entity_id
_entity_poly.type
_entity_poly.pdbx_seq_one_letter_code
_entity_poly.pdbx_strand_id
1 'polypeptide(L)'
;MKKAIFALVLTALFAVSMVLPARAWYHPGPTPWDDKLHNQFGPMTPNLLITPYGSYPSEFAAFEACEIDFMDWSLDPEDYYHLREIDPNMETYVTPFYVDRGMREFDLNNKRYPTNDVWFRKALAYVFGRGLKERFAAQVLEGMALVMDSPLAWSEGWYNPYCTGLYPYDLQLAVDTLVAHGYYDYDQDGIIEGPEGEFKLIFYVRQDDPIRTEMGLWLHERLTSKDPTKESIYNCNWPEGKGPAVMDIDLKIAPKTECFQKVMVEFDYHIYTGGWAFGRDPDTLYFLYLSDYAQTFPYTPNYPGYQNPEFDEHAIGMLTAAEIGDPETPCTAKYHVFEMQRILMDDVGVIPVFTFAGYGAYKAGWEKVVNAEGSGPASWFTFLNTHKTGTDTIRWGFMNDIEDLNPIHSSWVWDWNILGLVYDTLINVDPYDMSRDKPWLAQSWTLGEWTYEGETCTWIEFKLREDVYWHDLPPKPDRKTPGGKPLLPNGATNVQVTADDVVASIIIVKEIEDSWNNALVADVVYAEAVDKFTVRVYYGVYMPLWALHWVGGLPIIPKHVWWPVFEEGNTREFSALAEKALIGCGPWIFDYDASIIHEYYMLRANTRYFRYHPVDMYATIESPTGLKRVDPGATVNFKFFLHNQDFQRNFTGGEFTITIKQIAPDGTETTLWTGTNPELTSCQEVEIYSGSLTGTQIGLYKIKAEITPDPVTGHGDQDGYTIFLWYTIPEDLTLDGTVDIFDIVIIGLAFGSSPGDPNWDPRADINKDLTVDIFDCVRVAIVFGWPY
;
A
#
# COMPACT_ATOMS: atom_id res chain seq x y z
N MET A 1 -16.03 43.30 -47.19
CA MET A 1 -16.45 41.92 -47.47
C MET A 1 -15.24 40.99 -47.31
N LYS A 2 -15.26 40.21 -46.22
CA LYS A 2 -14.67 38.87 -46.02
C LYS A 2 -13.26 38.56 -46.57
N LYS A 3 -12.26 38.67 -45.69
CA LYS A 3 -11.33 37.59 -45.28
C LYS A 3 -10.18 38.19 -44.44
N ALA A 4 -10.51 38.62 -43.23
CA ALA A 4 -9.55 38.97 -42.17
C ALA A 4 -10.20 38.85 -40.76
N ILE A 5 -11.20 37.96 -40.62
CA ILE A 5 -11.98 37.76 -39.38
C ILE A 5 -12.11 36.25 -39.12
N PHE A 6 -11.01 35.50 -39.13
CA PHE A 6 -11.06 34.08 -38.70
C PHE A 6 -9.81 33.58 -37.98
N ALA A 7 -8.90 34.48 -37.59
CA ALA A 7 -7.68 34.12 -36.85
C ALA A 7 -7.47 34.98 -35.58
N LEU A 8 -8.52 35.65 -35.09
CA LEU A 8 -8.42 36.55 -33.93
C LEU A 8 -9.59 36.37 -32.93
N VAL A 9 -10.30 35.24 -33.03
CA VAL A 9 -11.38 34.84 -32.09
C VAL A 9 -11.01 33.60 -31.28
N LEU A 10 -9.90 32.90 -31.59
CA LEU A 10 -9.47 31.72 -30.85
C LEU A 10 -8.31 31.97 -29.87
N THR A 11 -7.69 33.15 -29.89
CA THR A 11 -6.55 33.49 -29.00
C THR A 11 -6.92 34.53 -27.92
N ALA A 12 -8.18 34.97 -27.87
CA ALA A 12 -8.70 35.92 -26.88
C ALA A 12 -9.69 35.29 -25.88
N LEU A 13 -9.89 33.97 -25.92
CA LEU A 13 -10.67 33.21 -24.92
C LEU A 13 -9.78 32.56 -23.85
N PHE A 14 -8.45 32.79 -23.89
CA PHE A 14 -7.48 32.12 -23.02
C PHE A 14 -6.72 33.05 -22.05
N ALA A 15 -7.13 34.31 -21.89
CA ALA A 15 -6.51 35.16 -20.88
C ALA A 15 -7.50 36.19 -20.31
N VAL A 16 -7.68 36.10 -19.00
CA VAL A 16 -8.28 37.10 -18.09
C VAL A 16 -9.82 37.06 -17.94
N SER A 17 -10.26 36.07 -17.19
CA SER A 17 -11.14 36.32 -16.03
C SER A 17 -10.58 35.57 -14.82
N MET A 18 -9.50 36.11 -14.26
CA MET A 18 -9.13 35.87 -12.86
C MET A 18 -9.89 36.85 -11.96
N VAL A 19 -10.04 36.46 -10.69
CA VAL A 19 -10.68 37.15 -9.54
C VAL A 19 -12.19 36.86 -9.48
N LEU A 20 -12.72 35.93 -8.69
CA LEU A 20 -12.30 35.30 -7.42
C LEU A 20 -12.67 33.80 -7.47
N PRO A 21 -11.89 32.87 -6.87
CA PRO A 21 -12.47 31.60 -6.46
C PRO A 21 -13.45 31.93 -5.32
N ALA A 22 -14.74 31.89 -5.62
CA ALA A 22 -15.72 31.69 -4.56
C ALA A 22 -15.43 30.30 -4.00
N ARG A 23 -14.69 30.28 -2.88
CA ARG A 23 -14.39 29.09 -2.11
C ARG A 23 -15.72 28.53 -1.61
N ALA A 24 -16.02 27.29 -1.99
CA ALA A 24 -17.09 26.52 -1.38
C ALA A 24 -16.57 25.10 -1.16
N TRP A 25 -16.76 24.63 0.07
CA TRP A 25 -16.47 23.28 0.52
C TRP A 25 -17.42 22.28 -0.17
N TYR A 26 -16.99 21.03 -0.22
CA TYR A 26 -17.87 19.89 -0.37
C TYR A 26 -19.00 19.95 0.69
N HIS A 27 -20.21 20.27 0.25
CA HIS A 27 -21.45 20.20 1.00
C HIS A 27 -22.45 19.36 0.19
N PRO A 28 -23.36 18.63 0.83
CA PRO A 28 -24.07 17.51 0.21
C PRO A 28 -25.19 17.98 -0.72
N GLY A 29 -25.09 17.61 -2.00
CA GLY A 29 -26.01 17.88 -3.12
C GLY A 29 -25.96 19.33 -3.66
N PRO A 30 -26.38 19.65 -4.91
CA PRO A 30 -26.63 18.89 -6.13
C PRO A 30 -25.62 19.29 -7.24
N THR A 31 -24.30 19.25 -7.00
CA THR A 31 -23.28 19.49 -8.05
C THR A 31 -22.24 18.36 -8.13
N PRO A 32 -21.94 17.88 -9.35
CA PRO A 32 -21.26 16.61 -9.62
C PRO A 32 -19.72 16.71 -9.66
N TRP A 33 -19.09 17.52 -8.81
CA TRP A 33 -17.65 17.75 -8.88
C TRP A 33 -17.00 17.59 -7.51
N ASP A 34 -16.23 16.51 -7.38
CA ASP A 34 -15.19 16.35 -6.37
C ASP A 34 -14.21 17.53 -6.45
N ASP A 35 -13.94 18.17 -5.31
CA ASP A 35 -13.02 19.31 -5.24
C ASP A 35 -11.55 18.89 -5.35
N LYS A 36 -11.28 17.58 -5.32
CA LYS A 36 -9.95 16.95 -5.35
C LYS A 36 -9.06 17.43 -4.21
N LEU A 37 -9.66 17.81 -3.08
CA LEU A 37 -8.95 18.22 -1.88
C LEU A 37 -9.08 17.17 -0.79
N HIS A 38 -8.02 17.04 0.00
CA HIS A 38 -7.98 16.23 1.21
C HIS A 38 -7.20 17.02 2.28
N ASN A 39 -7.38 16.65 3.54
CA ASN A 39 -6.58 17.16 4.64
C ASN A 39 -5.63 16.09 5.16
N GLN A 40 -4.51 16.51 5.72
CA GLN A 40 -3.56 15.59 6.35
C GLN A 40 -3.73 15.55 7.88
N PHE A 41 -4.93 15.89 8.38
CA PHE A 41 -5.24 15.84 9.81
C PHE A 41 -6.59 15.17 10.10
N GLY A 42 -6.71 14.58 11.28
CA GLY A 42 -7.85 13.80 11.75
C GLY A 42 -7.45 12.65 12.69
N PRO A 43 -8.34 11.70 13.00
CA PRO A 43 -9.73 11.58 12.53
C PRO A 43 -10.63 12.74 12.95
N MET A 44 -11.52 13.18 12.04
CA MET A 44 -12.49 14.25 12.33
C MET A 44 -13.77 13.76 13.01
N THR A 45 -14.04 12.46 12.95
CA THR A 45 -15.16 11.83 13.65
C THR A 45 -14.62 10.94 14.78
N PRO A 46 -15.21 10.99 16.00
CA PRO A 46 -14.72 10.20 17.13
C PRO A 46 -14.74 8.68 16.96
N ASN A 47 -15.76 8.14 16.29
CA ASN A 47 -15.97 6.69 16.19
C ASN A 47 -16.19 6.23 14.75
N LEU A 48 -15.78 4.99 14.48
CA LEU A 48 -16.05 4.26 13.24
C LEU A 48 -16.59 2.87 13.62
N LEU A 49 -17.86 2.65 13.31
CA LEU A 49 -18.57 1.38 13.50
C LEU A 49 -18.58 0.62 12.19
N ILE A 50 -18.02 -0.59 12.19
CA ILE A 50 -17.93 -1.46 11.01
C ILE A 50 -18.83 -2.67 11.23
N THR A 51 -19.74 -2.94 10.30
CA THR A 51 -20.72 -4.04 10.42
C THR A 51 -20.62 -4.99 9.23
N PRO A 52 -20.20 -6.26 9.43
CA PRO A 52 -20.25 -7.28 8.39
C PRO A 52 -21.68 -7.77 8.14
N TYR A 53 -22.11 -7.76 6.87
CA TYR A 53 -23.42 -8.25 6.43
C TYR A 53 -23.35 -9.61 5.73
N GLY A 54 -22.15 -10.11 5.42
CA GLY A 54 -21.91 -11.44 4.85
C GLY A 54 -22.35 -11.63 3.39
N SER A 55 -22.91 -10.60 2.76
CA SER A 55 -23.13 -10.53 1.31
C SER A 55 -23.40 -9.11 0.85
N TYR A 56 -23.05 -8.79 -0.40
CA TYR A 56 -23.32 -7.51 -1.03
C TYR A 56 -24.82 -7.10 -0.98
N PRO A 57 -25.81 -7.96 -1.33
CA PRO A 57 -27.22 -7.58 -1.26
C PRO A 57 -27.70 -7.21 0.15
N SER A 58 -27.13 -7.84 1.18
CA SER A 58 -27.51 -7.56 2.58
C SER A 58 -26.93 -6.23 3.05
N GLU A 59 -25.70 -5.91 2.64
CA GLU A 59 -25.08 -4.61 2.87
C GLU A 59 -25.83 -3.49 2.12
N PHE A 60 -26.13 -3.69 0.83
CA PHE A 60 -26.87 -2.71 0.03
C PHE A 60 -28.25 -2.40 0.62
N ALA A 61 -28.99 -3.42 1.06
CA ALA A 61 -30.28 -3.22 1.73
C ALA A 61 -30.15 -2.37 3.00
N ALA A 62 -29.06 -2.54 3.77
CA ALA A 62 -28.78 -1.71 4.94
C ALA A 62 -28.40 -0.28 4.56
N PHE A 63 -27.66 -0.10 3.45
CA PHE A 63 -27.33 1.23 2.92
C PHE A 63 -28.59 1.97 2.44
N GLU A 64 -29.45 1.31 1.68
CA GLU A 64 -30.74 1.84 1.23
C GLU A 64 -31.65 2.18 2.42
N ALA A 65 -31.65 1.36 3.47
CA ALA A 65 -32.36 1.66 4.72
C ALA A 65 -31.72 2.78 5.56
N CYS A 66 -30.58 3.34 5.12
CA CYS A 66 -29.78 4.33 5.84
C CYS A 66 -29.26 3.84 7.22
N GLU A 67 -29.16 2.51 7.40
CA GLU A 67 -28.61 1.85 8.59
C GLU A 67 -27.09 1.95 8.64
N ILE A 68 -26.45 1.99 7.47
CA ILE A 68 -25.03 2.34 7.29
C ILE A 68 -24.90 3.67 6.53
N ASP A 69 -23.72 4.26 6.61
CA ASP A 69 -23.37 5.51 5.97
C ASP A 69 -22.47 5.34 4.75
N PHE A 70 -21.63 4.30 4.72
CA PHE A 70 -20.74 3.98 3.61
C PHE A 70 -20.88 2.50 3.25
N MET A 71 -20.82 2.21 1.96
CA MET A 71 -20.55 0.85 1.48
C MET A 71 -19.04 0.64 1.35
N ASP A 72 -18.57 -0.60 1.52
CA ASP A 72 -17.16 -0.97 1.31
C ASP A 72 -16.81 -1.29 -0.15
N TRP A 73 -17.80 -1.68 -0.94
CA TRP A 73 -17.63 -2.13 -2.32
C TRP A 73 -18.29 -1.19 -3.34
N SER A 74 -17.92 -1.36 -4.62
CA SER A 74 -18.65 -0.69 -5.71
C SER A 74 -20.09 -1.20 -5.76
N LEU A 75 -21.02 -0.30 -6.08
CA LEU A 75 -22.39 -0.67 -6.43
C LEU A 75 -22.41 -1.58 -7.65
N ASP A 76 -23.26 -2.60 -7.60
CA ASP A 76 -23.72 -3.33 -8.77
C ASP A 76 -24.54 -2.38 -9.67
N PRO A 77 -24.58 -2.60 -11.00
CA PRO A 77 -25.25 -1.70 -11.91
C PRO A 77 -26.74 -1.47 -11.63
N GLU A 78 -27.47 -2.55 -11.33
CA GLU A 78 -28.91 -2.49 -11.03
C GLU A 78 -29.18 -1.58 -9.82
N ASP A 79 -28.38 -1.70 -8.77
CA ASP A 79 -28.50 -0.91 -7.55
C ASP A 79 -28.14 0.55 -7.77
N TYR A 80 -27.10 0.83 -8.54
CA TYR A 80 -26.81 2.21 -8.95
C TYR A 80 -27.98 2.84 -9.71
N TYR A 81 -28.53 2.14 -10.71
CA TYR A 81 -29.66 2.68 -11.48
C TYR A 81 -30.91 2.85 -10.64
N HIS A 82 -31.18 1.91 -9.72
CA HIS A 82 -32.26 2.02 -8.74
C HIS A 82 -32.09 3.27 -7.86
N LEU A 83 -30.90 3.49 -7.27
CA LEU A 83 -30.61 4.70 -6.49
C LEU A 83 -30.77 5.98 -7.32
N ARG A 84 -30.38 5.96 -8.59
CA ARG A 84 -30.55 7.11 -9.52
C ARG A 84 -32.01 7.35 -9.91
N GLU A 85 -32.85 6.32 -9.91
CA GLU A 85 -34.29 6.43 -10.16
C GLU A 85 -35.00 7.05 -8.95
N ILE A 86 -34.72 6.56 -7.75
CA ILE A 86 -35.39 7.03 -6.52
C ILE A 86 -34.81 8.35 -5.98
N ASP A 87 -33.54 8.64 -6.26
CA ASP A 87 -32.81 9.83 -5.82
C ASP A 87 -31.92 10.43 -6.95
N PRO A 88 -32.54 10.98 -8.01
CA PRO A 88 -31.80 11.51 -9.17
C PRO A 88 -30.91 12.71 -8.84
N ASN A 89 -31.11 13.36 -7.70
CA ASN A 89 -30.33 14.52 -7.27
C ASN A 89 -29.24 14.17 -6.24
N MET A 90 -29.11 12.90 -5.83
CA MET A 90 -28.19 12.46 -4.77
C MET A 90 -28.41 13.22 -3.46
N GLU A 91 -29.66 13.52 -3.11
CA GLU A 91 -30.02 14.21 -1.87
C GLU A 91 -29.84 13.30 -0.64
N THR A 92 -29.87 11.98 -0.84
CA THR A 92 -29.71 10.94 0.18
C THR A 92 -28.53 10.03 -0.12
N TYR A 93 -28.38 9.56 -1.36
CA TYR A 93 -27.36 8.59 -1.75
C TYR A 93 -26.38 9.22 -2.74
N VAL A 94 -25.15 9.42 -2.29
CA VAL A 94 -24.09 9.95 -3.13
C VAL A 94 -23.32 8.79 -3.74
N THR A 95 -23.15 8.84 -5.06
CA THR A 95 -22.51 7.77 -5.83
C THR A 95 -21.35 8.31 -6.67
N PRO A 96 -20.17 8.55 -6.07
CA PRO A 96 -19.01 9.01 -6.84
C PRO A 96 -18.42 7.89 -7.69
N PHE A 97 -18.06 8.25 -8.92
CA PHE A 97 -17.37 7.35 -9.85
C PHE A 97 -15.90 7.18 -9.46
N TYR A 98 -15.37 5.97 -9.59
CA TYR A 98 -13.95 5.68 -9.52
C TYR A 98 -13.59 4.49 -10.41
N VAL A 99 -12.31 4.39 -10.77
CA VAL A 99 -11.75 3.20 -11.42
C VAL A 99 -10.89 2.50 -10.38
N ASP A 100 -11.11 1.21 -10.16
CA ASP A 100 -10.29 0.43 -9.25
C ASP A 100 -8.91 0.14 -9.85
N ARG A 101 -7.96 -0.25 -9.00
CA ARG A 101 -6.63 -0.71 -9.43
C ARG A 101 -6.56 -2.22 -9.28
N GLY A 102 -7.02 -2.91 -10.30
CA GLY A 102 -6.99 -4.36 -10.32
C GLY A 102 -7.02 -4.92 -11.71
N MET A 103 -7.22 -6.24 -11.73
CA MET A 103 -7.44 -6.97 -12.96
C MET A 103 -8.35 -8.16 -12.67
N ARG A 104 -9.24 -8.46 -13.60
CA ARG A 104 -9.94 -9.74 -13.74
C ARG A 104 -9.52 -10.35 -15.06
N GLU A 105 -9.14 -11.61 -15.04
CA GLU A 105 -8.40 -12.22 -16.13
C GLU A 105 -8.66 -13.72 -16.27
N PHE A 106 -8.15 -14.29 -17.36
CA PHE A 106 -7.88 -15.72 -17.44
C PHE A 106 -6.38 -15.96 -17.24
N ASP A 107 -6.05 -16.57 -16.11
CA ASP A 107 -4.72 -17.12 -15.88
C ASP A 107 -4.57 -18.41 -16.68
N LEU A 108 -3.46 -18.51 -17.40
CA LEU A 108 -3.11 -19.68 -18.21
C LEU A 108 -1.92 -20.37 -17.55
N ASN A 109 -1.98 -21.68 -17.37
CA ASN A 109 -0.82 -22.42 -16.89
C ASN A 109 0.18 -22.59 -18.05
N ASN A 110 1.18 -21.70 -18.09
CA ASN A 110 2.20 -21.62 -19.15
C ASN A 110 3.18 -22.80 -19.14
N LYS A 111 3.12 -23.68 -18.13
CA LYS A 111 3.97 -24.89 -18.03
C LYS A 111 3.24 -26.18 -18.40
N ARG A 112 1.91 -26.14 -18.56
CA ARG A 112 1.09 -27.33 -18.80
C ARG A 112 0.58 -27.39 -20.24
N TYR A 113 0.74 -28.53 -20.90
CA TYR A 113 0.16 -28.74 -22.22
C TYR A 113 -1.38 -28.77 -22.19
N PRO A 114 -2.09 -28.10 -23.11
CA PRO A 114 -1.61 -27.33 -24.25
C PRO A 114 -1.40 -25.83 -23.99
N THR A 115 -1.67 -25.33 -22.78
CA THR A 115 -1.52 -23.89 -22.44
C THR A 115 -0.06 -23.42 -22.36
N ASN A 116 0.91 -24.33 -22.42
CA ASN A 116 2.33 -24.00 -22.61
C ASN A 116 2.67 -23.55 -24.04
N ASP A 117 1.84 -23.88 -25.03
CA ASP A 117 2.02 -23.46 -26.42
C ASP A 117 1.45 -22.04 -26.66
N VAL A 118 2.31 -21.13 -27.08
CA VAL A 118 1.96 -19.73 -27.39
C VAL A 118 0.84 -19.63 -28.44
N TRP A 119 0.81 -20.51 -29.43
CA TRP A 119 -0.20 -20.44 -30.49
C TRP A 119 -1.58 -20.89 -30.01
N PHE A 120 -1.62 -21.84 -29.08
CA PHE A 120 -2.84 -22.22 -28.39
C PHE A 120 -3.37 -21.04 -27.55
N ARG A 121 -2.48 -20.38 -26.78
CA ARG A 121 -2.87 -19.20 -26.00
C ARG A 121 -3.34 -18.03 -26.87
N LYS A 122 -2.68 -17.77 -28.01
CA LYS A 122 -3.13 -16.78 -29.00
C LYS A 122 -4.53 -17.09 -29.53
N ALA A 123 -4.83 -18.34 -29.84
CA ALA A 123 -6.17 -18.73 -30.23
C ALA A 123 -7.20 -18.43 -29.13
N LEU A 124 -6.89 -18.75 -27.86
CA LEU A 124 -7.76 -18.40 -26.73
C LEU A 124 -7.96 -16.89 -26.59
N ALA A 125 -6.91 -16.09 -26.81
CA ALA A 125 -7.00 -14.63 -26.78
C ALA A 125 -7.90 -14.08 -27.89
N TYR A 126 -7.98 -14.70 -29.07
CA TYR A 126 -8.97 -14.35 -30.10
C TYR A 126 -10.39 -14.80 -29.74
N VAL A 127 -10.54 -15.93 -29.03
CA VAL A 127 -11.84 -16.40 -28.52
C VAL A 127 -12.42 -15.45 -27.48
N PHE A 128 -11.58 -14.91 -26.58
CA PHE A 128 -11.97 -13.86 -25.63
C PHE A 128 -11.32 -12.50 -25.96
N GLY A 129 -11.32 -12.15 -27.25
CA GLY A 129 -10.71 -10.93 -27.73
C GLY A 129 -11.48 -9.67 -27.35
N ARG A 130 -10.88 -8.50 -27.62
CA ARG A 130 -11.38 -7.18 -27.17
C ARG A 130 -12.87 -6.94 -27.43
N GLY A 131 -13.37 -7.28 -28.61
CA GLY A 131 -14.80 -7.08 -28.93
C GLY A 131 -15.74 -7.91 -28.06
N LEU A 132 -15.31 -9.07 -27.53
CA LEU A 132 -16.08 -9.83 -26.55
C LEU A 132 -15.93 -9.24 -25.15
N LYS A 133 -14.72 -8.78 -24.77
CA LYS A 133 -14.51 -8.06 -23.51
C LYS A 133 -15.41 -6.82 -23.43
N GLU A 134 -15.51 -6.05 -24.51
CA GLU A 134 -16.42 -4.89 -24.62
C GLU A 134 -17.89 -5.29 -24.49
N ARG A 135 -18.31 -6.41 -25.10
CA ARG A 135 -19.68 -6.93 -24.91
C ARG A 135 -19.93 -7.42 -23.49
N PHE A 136 -18.95 -8.07 -22.88
CA PHE A 136 -19.03 -8.52 -21.49
C PHE A 136 -19.17 -7.32 -20.54
N ALA A 137 -18.29 -6.33 -20.67
CA ALA A 137 -18.37 -5.08 -19.94
C ALA A 137 -19.73 -4.37 -20.13
N ALA A 138 -20.28 -4.37 -21.36
CA ALA A 138 -21.56 -3.73 -21.64
C ALA A 138 -22.79 -4.53 -21.18
N GLN A 139 -22.76 -5.86 -21.20
CA GLN A 139 -23.93 -6.72 -20.95
C GLN A 139 -24.00 -7.26 -19.52
N VAL A 140 -22.84 -7.54 -18.91
CA VAL A 140 -22.74 -8.12 -17.56
C VAL A 140 -22.46 -7.04 -16.53
N LEU A 141 -21.67 -6.02 -16.89
CA LEU A 141 -21.29 -4.92 -16.02
C LEU A 141 -21.98 -3.60 -16.38
N GLU A 142 -22.87 -3.61 -17.38
CA GLU A 142 -23.63 -2.43 -17.87
C GLU A 142 -22.77 -1.18 -18.15
N GLY A 143 -21.52 -1.40 -18.57
CA GLY A 143 -20.54 -0.34 -18.85
C GLY A 143 -19.71 0.11 -17.65
N MET A 144 -19.89 -0.48 -16.47
CA MET A 144 -19.12 -0.18 -15.25
C MET A 144 -17.79 -0.93 -15.17
N ALA A 145 -17.07 -0.96 -16.29
CA ALA A 145 -15.79 -1.63 -16.39
C ALA A 145 -14.90 -0.99 -17.45
N LEU A 146 -13.61 -0.93 -17.15
CA LEU A 146 -12.59 -0.61 -18.12
C LEU A 146 -12.04 -1.91 -18.71
N VAL A 147 -12.13 -2.04 -20.04
CA VAL A 147 -11.60 -3.20 -20.77
C VAL A 147 -10.08 -3.21 -20.67
N MET A 148 -9.51 -4.36 -20.33
CA MET A 148 -8.07 -4.54 -20.19
C MET A 148 -7.51 -5.35 -21.34
N ASP A 149 -6.56 -4.77 -22.08
CA ASP A 149 -5.73 -5.46 -23.07
C ASP A 149 -4.31 -5.74 -22.57
N SER A 150 -3.98 -5.28 -21.34
CA SER A 150 -2.72 -5.51 -20.63
C SER A 150 -2.98 -5.30 -19.12
N PRO A 151 -2.20 -5.90 -18.20
CA PRO A 151 -2.33 -5.72 -16.74
C PRO A 151 -2.33 -4.26 -16.24
N LEU A 152 -1.71 -3.33 -16.98
CA LEU A 152 -1.60 -1.92 -16.59
C LEU A 152 -2.59 -0.99 -17.31
N ALA A 153 -3.65 -1.52 -17.94
CA ALA A 153 -4.60 -0.71 -18.73
C ALA A 153 -5.33 0.38 -17.93
N TRP A 154 -5.44 0.25 -16.61
CA TRP A 154 -5.98 1.26 -15.70
C TRP A 154 -5.02 2.45 -15.48
N SER A 155 -3.71 2.26 -15.74
CA SER A 155 -2.68 3.24 -15.45
C SER A 155 -2.27 4.01 -16.70
N GLU A 156 -2.85 5.19 -16.94
CA GLU A 156 -2.53 6.02 -18.11
C GLU A 156 -1.02 6.34 -18.20
N GLY A 157 -0.35 6.49 -17.04
CA GLY A 157 1.08 6.77 -16.94
C GLY A 157 1.98 5.61 -17.39
N TRP A 158 1.52 4.36 -17.27
CA TRP A 158 2.33 3.16 -17.49
C TRP A 158 1.81 2.23 -18.59
N TYR A 159 0.59 2.45 -19.09
CA TYR A 159 -0.01 1.60 -20.11
C TYR A 159 0.68 1.75 -21.48
N ASN A 160 1.09 0.62 -22.08
CA ASN A 160 1.63 0.61 -23.44
C ASN A 160 0.48 0.54 -24.47
N PRO A 161 0.29 1.59 -25.30
CA PRO A 161 -0.78 1.60 -26.30
C PRO A 161 -0.69 0.49 -27.35
N TYR A 162 0.48 -0.13 -27.56
CA TYR A 162 0.66 -1.28 -28.46
C TYR A 162 -0.31 -2.42 -28.16
N CYS A 163 -0.61 -2.66 -26.88
CA CYS A 163 -1.47 -3.78 -26.46
C CYS A 163 -2.92 -3.60 -26.91
N THR A 164 -3.33 -2.35 -27.17
CA THR A 164 -4.71 -1.94 -27.46
C THR A 164 -5.24 -2.64 -28.70
N GLY A 165 -6.17 -3.58 -28.52
CA GLY A 165 -6.76 -4.34 -29.61
C GLY A 165 -5.81 -5.29 -30.34
N LEU A 166 -4.70 -5.70 -29.70
CA LEU A 166 -3.78 -6.70 -30.26
C LEU A 166 -4.48 -8.03 -30.59
N TYR A 167 -5.46 -8.40 -29.77
CA TYR A 167 -6.33 -9.57 -29.99
C TYR A 167 -7.79 -9.13 -30.17
N PRO A 168 -8.26 -8.89 -31.41
CA PRO A 168 -9.68 -8.68 -31.67
C PRO A 168 -10.49 -9.95 -31.38
N TYR A 169 -11.79 -9.80 -31.09
CA TYR A 169 -12.67 -10.97 -31.00
C TYR A 169 -12.92 -11.52 -32.41
N ASP A 170 -12.35 -12.68 -32.70
CA ASP A 170 -12.47 -13.34 -34.00
C ASP A 170 -12.33 -14.86 -33.85
N LEU A 171 -13.47 -15.56 -33.81
CA LEU A 171 -13.50 -17.01 -33.70
C LEU A 171 -12.94 -17.71 -34.94
N GLN A 172 -13.04 -17.10 -36.13
CA GLN A 172 -12.47 -17.70 -37.33
C GLN A 172 -10.94 -17.62 -37.28
N LEU A 173 -10.38 -16.48 -36.87
CA LEU A 173 -8.94 -16.34 -36.67
C LEU A 173 -8.43 -17.28 -35.57
N ALA A 174 -9.22 -17.52 -34.51
CA ALA A 174 -8.89 -18.53 -33.51
C ALA A 174 -8.79 -19.94 -34.12
N VAL A 175 -9.78 -20.36 -34.91
CA VAL A 175 -9.77 -21.67 -35.61
C VAL A 175 -8.62 -21.76 -36.61
N ASP A 176 -8.40 -20.73 -37.42
CA ASP A 176 -7.30 -20.69 -38.38
C ASP A 176 -5.94 -20.81 -37.68
N THR A 177 -5.79 -20.15 -36.51
CA THR A 177 -4.58 -20.23 -35.67
C THR A 177 -4.38 -21.62 -35.10
N LEU A 178 -5.42 -22.23 -34.53
CA LEU A 178 -5.40 -23.60 -34.00
C LEU A 178 -4.98 -24.59 -35.09
N VAL A 179 -5.67 -24.56 -36.22
CA VAL A 179 -5.44 -25.48 -37.34
C VAL A 179 -4.04 -25.32 -37.93
N ALA A 180 -3.55 -24.09 -38.06
CA ALA A 180 -2.20 -23.81 -38.57
C ALA A 180 -1.09 -24.41 -37.69
N HIS A 181 -1.38 -24.61 -36.40
CA HIS A 181 -0.43 -25.12 -35.40
C HIS A 181 -0.75 -26.54 -34.91
N GLY A 182 -1.57 -27.28 -35.67
CA GLY A 182 -1.78 -28.71 -35.43
C GLY A 182 -2.89 -29.05 -34.43
N TYR A 183 -3.71 -28.07 -34.04
CA TYR A 183 -4.89 -28.27 -33.19
C TYR A 183 -6.14 -28.43 -34.04
N TYR A 184 -6.61 -29.66 -34.21
CA TYR A 184 -7.82 -30.00 -34.94
C TYR A 184 -8.21 -31.45 -34.67
N ASP A 185 -9.39 -31.84 -35.14
CA ASP A 185 -9.94 -33.19 -34.99
C ASP A 185 -9.28 -34.17 -35.97
N TYR A 186 -8.35 -34.99 -35.49
CA TYR A 186 -7.59 -35.95 -36.30
C TYR A 186 -8.38 -37.22 -36.60
N ASP A 187 -9.26 -37.65 -35.68
CA ASP A 187 -9.94 -38.95 -35.73
C ASP A 187 -11.44 -38.87 -36.04
N GLN A 188 -11.96 -37.65 -36.22
CA GLN A 188 -13.33 -37.28 -36.57
C GLN A 188 -14.35 -37.57 -35.47
N ASP A 189 -13.96 -37.50 -34.20
CA ASP A 189 -14.87 -37.63 -33.06
C ASP A 189 -15.55 -36.31 -32.64
N GLY A 190 -15.11 -35.19 -33.23
CA GLY A 190 -15.60 -33.84 -32.98
C GLY A 190 -15.00 -33.18 -31.75
N ILE A 191 -13.86 -33.64 -31.26
CA ILE A 191 -12.99 -33.04 -30.25
C ILE A 191 -11.70 -32.56 -30.93
N ILE A 192 -11.06 -31.54 -30.37
CA ILE A 192 -9.78 -31.03 -30.87
C ILE A 192 -8.66 -31.77 -30.14
N GLU A 193 -7.80 -32.46 -30.88
CA GLU A 193 -6.49 -32.90 -30.40
C GLU A 193 -5.41 -31.93 -30.85
N GLY A 194 -4.27 -31.96 -30.18
CA GLY A 194 -3.14 -31.11 -30.53
C GLY A 194 -1.98 -31.89 -31.14
N PRO A 195 -0.90 -31.21 -31.51
CA PRO A 195 0.25 -31.83 -32.15
C PRO A 195 0.98 -32.86 -31.26
N GLU A 196 0.76 -32.83 -29.95
CA GLU A 196 1.32 -33.79 -28.97
C GLU A 196 0.31 -34.88 -28.56
N GLY A 197 -0.91 -34.87 -29.12
CA GLY A 197 -1.96 -35.85 -28.87
C GLY A 197 -3.22 -35.26 -28.22
N GLU A 198 -4.07 -36.16 -27.72
CA GLU A 198 -5.28 -35.82 -26.97
C GLU A 198 -4.94 -35.04 -25.68
N PHE A 199 -5.77 -34.06 -25.34
CA PHE A 199 -5.68 -33.32 -24.10
C PHE A 199 -7.07 -33.01 -23.55
N LYS A 200 -7.13 -32.73 -22.24
CA LYS A 200 -8.33 -32.24 -21.57
C LYS A 200 -7.98 -31.04 -20.71
N LEU A 201 -8.64 -29.91 -20.96
CA LEU A 201 -8.44 -28.69 -20.19
C LEU A 201 -9.13 -28.82 -18.83
N ILE A 202 -8.48 -28.34 -17.78
CA ILE A 202 -9.05 -28.19 -16.44
C ILE A 202 -9.26 -26.70 -16.26
N PHE A 203 -10.52 -26.27 -16.17
CA PHE A 203 -10.88 -24.87 -16.11
C PHE A 203 -11.56 -24.55 -14.78
N TYR A 204 -10.85 -23.87 -13.89
CA TYR A 204 -11.39 -23.39 -12.62
C TYR A 204 -12.08 -22.03 -12.76
N VAL A 205 -13.28 -21.94 -12.23
CA VAL A 205 -14.12 -20.74 -12.23
C VAL A 205 -14.57 -20.44 -10.79
N ARG A 206 -14.40 -19.18 -10.35
CA ARG A 206 -14.67 -18.73 -8.97
C ARG A 206 -16.17 -18.66 -8.67
N GLN A 207 -16.69 -19.64 -7.94
CA GLN A 207 -18.11 -19.75 -7.57
C GLN A 207 -18.62 -18.59 -6.73
N ASP A 208 -17.78 -18.05 -5.83
CA ASP A 208 -18.12 -16.98 -4.89
C ASP A 208 -18.11 -15.58 -5.53
N ASP A 209 -17.78 -15.49 -6.82
CA ASP A 209 -17.77 -14.26 -7.59
C ASP A 209 -18.65 -14.43 -8.84
N PRO A 210 -19.89 -13.90 -8.83
CA PRO A 210 -20.83 -14.06 -9.93
C PRO A 210 -20.32 -13.52 -11.26
N ILE A 211 -19.58 -12.42 -11.25
CA ILE A 211 -19.05 -11.79 -12.47
C ILE A 211 -17.95 -12.66 -13.08
N ARG A 212 -17.01 -13.15 -12.25
CA ARG A 212 -16.00 -14.11 -12.74
C ARG A 212 -16.62 -15.44 -13.15
N THR A 213 -17.70 -15.87 -12.50
CA THR A 213 -18.46 -17.05 -12.92
C THR A 213 -19.01 -16.86 -14.34
N GLU A 214 -19.71 -15.75 -14.59
CA GLU A 214 -20.26 -15.43 -15.91
C GLU A 214 -19.17 -15.29 -16.97
N MET A 215 -18.05 -14.63 -16.63
CA MET A 215 -16.87 -14.51 -17.50
C MET A 215 -16.34 -15.89 -17.92
N GLY A 216 -16.20 -16.83 -16.97
CA GLY A 216 -15.76 -18.19 -17.24
C GLY A 216 -16.75 -18.97 -18.11
N LEU A 217 -18.06 -18.82 -17.87
CA LEU A 217 -19.11 -19.47 -18.66
C LEU A 217 -19.14 -18.96 -20.10
N TRP A 218 -18.88 -17.66 -20.34
CA TRP A 218 -18.80 -17.08 -21.68
C TRP A 218 -17.65 -17.66 -22.50
N LEU A 219 -16.48 -17.86 -21.90
CA LEU A 219 -15.35 -18.53 -22.53
C LEU A 219 -15.67 -20.00 -22.79
N HIS A 220 -16.19 -20.71 -21.79
CA HIS A 220 -16.53 -22.12 -21.89
C HIS A 220 -17.55 -22.41 -23.00
N GLU A 221 -18.61 -21.61 -23.13
CA GLU A 221 -19.62 -21.77 -24.18
C GLU A 221 -18.99 -21.69 -25.59
N ARG A 222 -18.08 -20.74 -25.80
CA ARG A 222 -17.42 -20.52 -27.10
C ARG A 222 -16.45 -21.63 -27.49
N LEU A 223 -15.93 -22.35 -26.50
CA LEU A 223 -14.99 -23.46 -26.72
C LEU A 223 -15.68 -24.82 -26.84
N THR A 224 -16.88 -24.99 -26.25
CA THR A 224 -17.51 -26.31 -26.07
C THR A 224 -18.87 -26.48 -26.74
N SER A 225 -19.58 -25.39 -27.06
CA SER A 225 -20.94 -25.48 -27.60
C SER A 225 -20.94 -25.99 -29.04
N LYS A 226 -21.74 -27.05 -29.30
CA LYS A 226 -22.07 -27.56 -30.64
C LYS A 226 -23.40 -27.01 -31.17
N ASP A 227 -24.04 -26.08 -30.45
CA ASP A 227 -25.30 -25.47 -30.86
C ASP A 227 -25.05 -24.50 -32.02
N PRO A 228 -25.67 -24.69 -33.20
CA PRO A 228 -25.46 -23.85 -34.39
C PRO A 228 -25.92 -22.40 -34.23
N THR A 229 -26.65 -22.07 -33.16
CA THR A 229 -27.12 -20.72 -32.85
C THR A 229 -26.15 -19.93 -31.96
N LYS A 230 -25.14 -20.60 -31.39
CA LYS A 230 -24.18 -19.99 -30.47
C LYS A 230 -22.94 -19.49 -31.20
N GLU A 231 -22.33 -18.43 -30.67
CA GLU A 231 -20.99 -18.04 -31.07
C GLU A 231 -20.01 -19.06 -30.49
N SER A 232 -19.49 -19.96 -31.32
CA SER A 232 -18.59 -21.03 -30.90
C SER A 232 -17.62 -21.37 -32.02
N ILE A 233 -16.41 -21.83 -31.66
CA ILE A 233 -15.41 -22.30 -32.62
C ILE A 233 -15.95 -23.45 -33.49
N TYR A 234 -16.90 -24.25 -32.98
CA TYR A 234 -17.56 -25.31 -33.74
C TYR A 234 -18.30 -24.79 -34.98
N ASN A 235 -18.82 -23.56 -34.91
CA ASN A 235 -19.63 -22.96 -35.98
C ASN A 235 -18.81 -22.15 -36.99
N CYS A 236 -17.49 -22.13 -36.85
CA CYS A 236 -16.57 -21.50 -37.81
C CYS A 236 -16.35 -22.39 -39.04
N ASN A 237 -15.69 -21.84 -40.06
CA ASN A 237 -15.29 -22.60 -41.23
C ASN A 237 -14.02 -23.40 -40.93
N TRP A 238 -14.17 -24.70 -40.76
CA TRP A 238 -13.05 -25.63 -40.61
C TRP A 238 -12.57 -26.13 -41.97
N PRO A 239 -11.25 -26.27 -42.21
CA PRO A 239 -10.74 -26.93 -43.41
C PRO A 239 -11.22 -28.37 -43.51
N GLU A 240 -11.31 -28.88 -44.75
CA GLU A 240 -11.80 -30.24 -45.02
C GLU A 240 -11.01 -31.29 -44.21
N GLY A 241 -11.75 -32.12 -43.47
CA GLY A 241 -11.18 -33.20 -42.66
C GLY A 241 -10.50 -32.75 -41.36
N LYS A 242 -10.72 -31.52 -40.89
CA LYS A 242 -10.15 -30.98 -39.65
C LYS A 242 -11.17 -30.57 -38.59
N GLY A 243 -12.47 -30.67 -38.89
CA GLY A 243 -13.56 -30.26 -38.00
C GLY A 243 -14.92 -30.42 -38.69
N PRO A 244 -16.01 -29.84 -38.15
CA PRO A 244 -16.07 -28.96 -36.98
C PRO A 244 -15.87 -29.70 -35.64
N ALA A 245 -15.18 -29.06 -34.70
CA ALA A 245 -14.80 -29.66 -33.42
C ALA A 245 -14.84 -28.66 -32.25
N VAL A 246 -14.77 -29.17 -31.03
CA VAL A 246 -14.77 -28.39 -29.77
C VAL A 246 -13.62 -28.80 -28.86
N MET A 247 -13.32 -28.01 -27.84
CA MET A 247 -12.35 -28.37 -26.79
C MET A 247 -12.96 -29.36 -25.79
N ASP A 248 -12.21 -30.37 -25.34
CA ASP A 248 -12.58 -31.16 -24.16
C ASP A 248 -12.17 -30.40 -22.88
N ILE A 249 -13.16 -30.02 -22.08
CA ILE A 249 -12.98 -29.20 -20.87
C ILE A 249 -13.66 -29.86 -19.66
N ASP A 250 -12.89 -30.09 -18.61
CA ASP A 250 -13.36 -30.32 -17.25
C ASP A 250 -13.58 -28.98 -16.55
N LEU A 251 -14.81 -28.44 -16.66
CA LEU A 251 -15.21 -27.19 -16.02
C LEU A 251 -15.43 -27.40 -14.51
N LYS A 252 -14.71 -26.65 -13.68
CA LYS A 252 -14.78 -26.66 -12.22
C LYS A 252 -15.28 -25.30 -11.71
N ILE A 253 -16.57 -25.18 -11.44
CA ILE A 253 -17.12 -24.04 -10.70
C ILE A 253 -16.95 -24.36 -9.21
N ALA A 254 -16.00 -23.70 -8.56
CA ALA A 254 -15.53 -24.09 -7.23
C ALA A 254 -15.37 -22.87 -6.29
N PRO A 255 -15.51 -23.07 -4.96
CA PRO A 255 -15.34 -21.99 -4.00
C PRO A 255 -13.88 -21.52 -3.93
N LYS A 256 -13.69 -20.26 -3.51
CA LYS A 256 -12.39 -19.60 -3.23
C LYS A 256 -11.30 -20.55 -2.71
N THR A 257 -11.60 -21.30 -1.64
CA THR A 257 -10.63 -22.17 -0.96
C THR A 257 -10.14 -23.32 -1.84
N GLU A 258 -11.02 -23.93 -2.64
CA GLU A 258 -10.63 -24.99 -3.56
C GLU A 258 -9.82 -24.44 -4.73
N CYS A 259 -10.26 -23.33 -5.32
CA CYS A 259 -9.52 -22.65 -6.39
C CYS A 259 -8.11 -22.27 -5.92
N PHE A 260 -7.98 -21.69 -4.73
CA PHE A 260 -6.70 -21.32 -4.13
C PHE A 260 -5.76 -22.53 -4.02
N GLN A 261 -6.25 -23.64 -3.43
CA GLN A 261 -5.46 -24.86 -3.29
C GLN A 261 -5.07 -25.45 -4.65
N LYS A 262 -6.00 -25.54 -5.60
CA LYS A 262 -5.76 -26.21 -6.88
C LYS A 262 -4.91 -25.39 -7.84
N VAL A 263 -5.11 -24.09 -7.86
CA VAL A 263 -4.45 -23.17 -8.80
C VAL A 263 -3.13 -22.67 -8.26
N MET A 264 -3.09 -22.17 -7.02
CA MET A 264 -1.94 -21.45 -6.47
C MET A 264 -0.98 -22.34 -5.67
N VAL A 265 -1.42 -23.52 -5.21
CA VAL A 265 -0.54 -24.47 -4.48
C VAL A 265 -0.15 -25.65 -5.34
N GLU A 266 -1.14 -26.32 -5.93
CA GLU A 266 -0.92 -27.57 -6.67
C GLU A 266 -0.61 -27.33 -8.15
N PHE A 267 -0.88 -26.12 -8.65
CA PHE A 267 -0.78 -25.75 -10.07
C PHE A 267 -1.54 -26.72 -11.00
N ASP A 268 -2.58 -27.39 -10.48
CA ASP A 268 -3.38 -28.40 -11.18
C ASP A 268 -4.55 -27.77 -11.94
N TYR A 269 -4.22 -26.93 -12.92
CA TYR A 269 -5.18 -26.25 -13.77
C TYR A 269 -4.57 -25.96 -15.15
N HIS A 270 -5.42 -25.62 -16.11
CA HIS A 270 -5.01 -25.04 -17.39
C HIS A 270 -5.47 -23.59 -17.51
N ILE A 271 -6.71 -23.31 -17.10
CA ILE A 271 -7.33 -21.99 -17.15
C ILE A 271 -7.96 -21.70 -15.78
N TYR A 272 -7.84 -20.47 -15.30
CA TYR A 272 -8.48 -20.01 -14.07
C TYR A 272 -9.04 -18.58 -14.23
N THR A 273 -10.23 -18.30 -13.69
CA THR A 273 -10.75 -16.93 -13.59
C THR A 273 -10.06 -16.18 -12.46
N GLY A 274 -8.94 -15.56 -12.79
CA GLY A 274 -8.03 -14.86 -11.90
C GLY A 274 -8.49 -13.48 -11.48
N GLY A 275 -7.72 -12.88 -10.58
CA GLY A 275 -7.80 -11.46 -10.34
C GLY A 275 -6.86 -10.98 -9.24
N TRP A 276 -6.41 -9.74 -9.43
CA TRP A 276 -5.48 -9.05 -8.56
C TRP A 276 -5.98 -7.66 -8.20
N ALA A 277 -5.48 -7.14 -7.08
CA ALA A 277 -5.49 -5.72 -6.74
C ALA A 277 -4.04 -5.22 -6.81
N PHE A 278 -3.84 -4.01 -7.30
CA PHE A 278 -2.52 -3.46 -7.58
C PHE A 278 -2.22 -2.22 -6.75
N GLY A 279 -0.93 -2.03 -6.48
CA GLY A 279 -0.38 -0.78 -5.98
C GLY A 279 -0.39 0.31 -7.05
N ARG A 280 0.37 1.38 -6.84
CA ARG A 280 0.51 2.46 -7.83
C ARG A 280 1.63 2.20 -8.83
N ASP A 281 2.59 1.37 -8.45
CA ASP A 281 3.82 1.15 -9.20
C ASP A 281 3.61 0.07 -10.28
N PRO A 282 4.36 0.12 -11.40
CA PRO A 282 4.26 -0.86 -12.48
C PRO A 282 4.97 -2.19 -12.14
N ASP A 283 5.55 -2.30 -10.94
CA ASP A 283 6.28 -3.46 -10.44
C ASP A 283 5.41 -4.72 -10.28
N THR A 284 4.08 -4.59 -10.36
CA THR A 284 3.19 -5.76 -10.46
C THR A 284 3.56 -6.68 -11.62
N LEU A 285 4.03 -6.12 -12.74
CA LEU A 285 4.49 -6.94 -13.86
C LEU A 285 5.75 -7.75 -13.51
N TYR A 286 6.66 -7.15 -12.73
CA TYR A 286 7.85 -7.85 -12.22
C TYR A 286 7.44 -8.98 -11.28
N PHE A 287 6.61 -8.71 -10.28
CA PHE A 287 6.21 -9.72 -9.29
C PHE A 287 5.41 -10.87 -9.89
N LEU A 288 4.47 -10.58 -10.80
CA LEU A 288 3.57 -11.59 -11.36
C LEU A 288 4.19 -12.44 -12.47
N TYR A 289 5.24 -11.94 -13.16
CA TYR A 289 5.68 -12.56 -14.42
C TYR A 289 7.20 -12.74 -14.56
N LEU A 290 8.03 -12.30 -13.61
CA LEU A 290 9.46 -12.63 -13.63
C LEU A 290 9.66 -14.16 -13.54
N SER A 291 10.53 -14.70 -14.39
CA SER A 291 10.75 -16.15 -14.50
C SER A 291 11.21 -16.81 -13.19
N ASP A 292 11.90 -16.07 -12.32
CA ASP A 292 12.40 -16.56 -11.03
C ASP A 292 11.28 -16.90 -10.04
N TYR A 293 10.06 -16.37 -10.26
CA TYR A 293 8.89 -16.70 -9.45
C TYR A 293 8.03 -17.83 -10.06
N ALA A 294 8.34 -18.29 -11.27
CA ALA A 294 7.46 -19.16 -12.05
C ALA A 294 7.21 -20.53 -11.37
N GLN A 295 6.09 -20.67 -10.65
CA GLN A 295 5.71 -21.87 -9.89
C GLN A 295 6.82 -22.37 -8.94
N THR A 296 7.60 -21.46 -8.33
CA THR A 296 8.76 -21.84 -7.49
C THR A 296 8.39 -22.30 -6.09
N PHE A 297 7.29 -21.82 -5.52
CA PHE A 297 6.75 -22.25 -4.22
C PHE A 297 5.21 -22.11 -4.21
N PRO A 298 4.50 -22.82 -3.32
CA PRO A 298 3.06 -22.61 -3.11
C PRO A 298 2.73 -21.14 -2.88
N TYR A 299 1.70 -20.64 -3.55
CA TYR A 299 1.27 -19.23 -3.47
C TYR A 299 2.21 -18.22 -4.11
N THR A 300 3.22 -18.65 -4.88
CA THR A 300 4.02 -17.72 -5.67
C THR A 300 3.15 -16.84 -6.57
N PRO A 301 3.43 -15.53 -6.69
CA PRO A 301 2.63 -14.63 -7.52
C PRO A 301 2.63 -15.06 -9.00
N ASN A 302 3.74 -15.59 -9.52
CA ASN A 302 3.82 -16.19 -10.86
C ASN A 302 3.38 -17.67 -10.85
N TYR A 303 2.22 -17.95 -10.25
CA TYR A 303 1.55 -19.26 -10.37
C TYR A 303 1.14 -19.62 -11.81
N PRO A 304 0.89 -18.65 -12.74
CA PRO A 304 0.77 -18.95 -14.18
C PRO A 304 2.01 -19.63 -14.76
N GLY A 305 3.18 -19.49 -14.12
CA GLY A 305 4.42 -20.10 -14.55
C GLY A 305 4.97 -19.51 -15.84
N TYR A 306 4.69 -18.23 -16.12
CA TYR A 306 5.20 -17.54 -17.29
C TYR A 306 6.72 -17.37 -17.19
N GLN A 307 7.42 -17.59 -18.30
CA GLN A 307 8.88 -17.46 -18.37
C GLN A 307 9.27 -16.94 -19.75
N ASN A 308 9.99 -15.82 -19.80
CA ASN A 308 10.59 -15.28 -21.02
C ASN A 308 11.86 -14.48 -20.68
N PRO A 309 13.05 -14.90 -21.16
CA PRO A 309 14.31 -14.19 -20.91
C PRO A 309 14.35 -12.73 -21.39
N GLU A 310 13.64 -12.38 -22.48
CA GLU A 310 13.51 -11.00 -22.97
C GLU A 310 12.67 -10.18 -21.99
N PHE A 311 11.58 -10.75 -21.47
CA PHE A 311 10.79 -10.11 -20.41
C PHE A 311 11.64 -9.90 -19.15
N ASP A 312 12.40 -10.90 -18.72
CA ASP A 312 13.26 -10.83 -17.53
C ASP A 312 14.32 -9.72 -17.67
N GLU A 313 14.94 -9.56 -18.85
CA GLU A 313 15.88 -8.48 -19.12
C GLU A 313 15.23 -7.10 -18.91
N HIS A 314 14.01 -6.90 -19.40
CA HIS A 314 13.29 -5.66 -19.19
C HIS A 314 12.78 -5.50 -17.75
N ALA A 315 12.39 -6.57 -17.08
CA ALA A 315 11.99 -6.54 -15.68
C ALA A 315 13.15 -6.07 -14.78
N ILE A 316 14.36 -6.58 -15.00
CA ILE A 316 15.58 -6.12 -14.32
C ILE A 316 15.96 -4.70 -14.74
N GLY A 317 15.81 -4.35 -16.03
CA GLY A 317 16.05 -2.99 -16.52
C GLY A 317 15.12 -1.95 -15.89
N MET A 318 13.84 -2.29 -15.67
CA MET A 318 12.88 -1.44 -14.96
C MET A 318 13.27 -1.24 -13.50
N LEU A 319 13.68 -2.32 -12.81
CA LEU A 319 14.12 -2.27 -11.43
C LEU A 319 15.35 -1.37 -11.25
N THR A 320 16.31 -1.47 -12.17
CA THR A 320 17.62 -0.78 -12.12
C THR A 320 17.65 0.60 -12.80
N ALA A 321 16.53 1.06 -13.38
CA ALA A 321 16.47 2.35 -14.06
C ALA A 321 16.74 3.53 -13.11
N ALA A 322 17.51 4.52 -13.57
CA ALA A 322 17.85 5.71 -12.78
C ALA A 322 16.77 6.81 -12.81
N GLU A 323 15.87 6.77 -13.79
CA GLU A 323 14.77 7.71 -13.96
C GLU A 323 13.54 7.05 -14.58
N ILE A 324 12.35 7.60 -14.29
CA ILE A 324 11.09 7.14 -14.89
C ILE A 324 11.13 7.33 -16.41
N GLY A 325 11.55 8.52 -16.86
CA GLY A 325 11.77 8.87 -18.26
C GLY A 325 10.57 8.72 -19.19
N ASP A 326 10.85 8.68 -20.49
CA ASP A 326 9.88 8.48 -21.57
C ASP A 326 9.89 7.01 -22.07
N PRO A 327 8.84 6.53 -22.79
CA PRO A 327 8.76 5.13 -23.23
C PRO A 327 9.65 4.78 -24.44
N GLU A 328 10.37 5.73 -25.04
CA GLU A 328 11.17 5.50 -26.27
C GLU A 328 12.67 5.40 -25.99
N THR A 329 13.15 6.02 -24.91
CA THR A 329 14.58 6.04 -24.53
C THR A 329 14.97 4.73 -23.83
N PRO A 330 15.87 3.91 -24.41
CA PRO A 330 16.37 2.71 -23.74
C PRO A 330 17.10 3.08 -22.45
N CYS A 331 16.82 2.39 -21.34
CA CYS A 331 17.26 2.60 -19.94
C CYS A 331 16.30 3.35 -19.01
N THR A 332 15.22 3.95 -19.52
CA THR A 332 14.19 4.54 -18.66
C THR A 332 13.27 3.46 -18.11
N ALA A 333 12.74 3.65 -16.90
CA ALA A 333 11.80 2.69 -16.33
C ALA A 333 10.59 2.49 -17.24
N LYS A 334 10.07 3.57 -17.83
CA LYS A 334 8.89 3.53 -18.69
C LYS A 334 9.11 2.78 -20.00
N TYR A 335 10.30 2.86 -20.61
CA TYR A 335 10.66 2.03 -21.75
C TYR A 335 10.60 0.54 -21.40
N HIS A 336 11.21 0.15 -20.29
CA HIS A 336 11.21 -1.25 -19.84
C HIS A 336 9.81 -1.77 -19.53
N VAL A 337 8.98 -0.98 -18.84
CA VAL A 337 7.56 -1.32 -18.59
C VAL A 337 6.76 -1.50 -19.88
N PHE A 338 7.05 -0.70 -20.91
CA PHE A 338 6.38 -0.83 -22.21
C PHE A 338 6.78 -2.12 -22.93
N GLU A 339 8.07 -2.45 -22.95
CA GLU A 339 8.55 -3.69 -23.55
C GLU A 339 8.05 -4.93 -22.79
N MET A 340 8.03 -4.91 -21.45
CA MET A 340 7.44 -5.97 -20.64
C MET A 340 5.99 -6.27 -21.04
N GLN A 341 5.15 -5.23 -21.18
CA GLN A 341 3.76 -5.40 -21.63
C GLN A 341 3.68 -5.93 -23.07
N ARG A 342 4.54 -5.43 -23.97
CA ARG A 342 4.59 -5.90 -25.36
C ARG A 342 4.89 -7.40 -25.40
N ILE A 343 5.95 -7.83 -24.73
CA ILE A 343 6.41 -9.22 -24.71
C ILE A 343 5.37 -10.14 -24.05
N LEU A 344 4.86 -9.76 -22.88
CA LEU A 344 3.85 -10.54 -22.16
C LEU A 344 2.59 -10.75 -23.02
N MET A 345 2.13 -9.71 -23.71
CA MET A 345 0.95 -9.78 -24.57
C MET A 345 1.24 -10.45 -25.92
N ASP A 346 2.43 -10.32 -26.48
CA ASP A 346 2.86 -11.08 -27.66
C ASP A 346 2.93 -12.59 -27.38
N ASP A 347 3.25 -12.98 -26.15
CA ASP A 347 3.26 -14.38 -25.71
C ASP A 347 1.90 -14.87 -25.18
N VAL A 348 0.96 -13.94 -24.95
CA VAL A 348 -0.29 -14.20 -24.22
C VAL A 348 0.02 -14.96 -22.92
N GLY A 349 0.94 -14.44 -22.11
CA GLY A 349 1.24 -15.05 -20.80
C GLY A 349 0.02 -15.07 -19.88
N VAL A 350 -0.92 -14.15 -20.12
CA VAL A 350 -2.19 -13.98 -19.45
C VAL A 350 -3.23 -13.38 -20.42
N ILE A 351 -4.53 -13.53 -20.15
CA ILE A 351 -5.59 -12.82 -20.87
C ILE A 351 -6.32 -11.87 -19.91
N PRO A 352 -5.90 -10.60 -19.81
CA PRO A 352 -6.62 -9.57 -19.06
C PRO A 352 -8.01 -9.36 -19.66
N VAL A 353 -9.03 -9.13 -18.83
CA VAL A 353 -10.40 -8.89 -19.30
C VAL A 353 -10.87 -7.49 -18.93
N PHE A 354 -10.94 -7.18 -17.64
CA PHE A 354 -11.46 -5.90 -17.17
C PHE A 354 -10.96 -5.53 -15.78
N THR A 355 -11.06 -4.24 -15.45
CA THR A 355 -11.04 -3.71 -14.08
C THR A 355 -12.36 -2.96 -13.85
N PHE A 356 -12.82 -2.86 -12.60
CA PHE A 356 -14.05 -2.13 -12.28
C PHE A 356 -13.90 -0.63 -12.54
N ALA A 357 -14.91 -0.06 -13.19
CA ALA A 357 -15.05 1.38 -13.38
C ALA A 357 -16.44 1.73 -12.88
N GLY A 358 -16.56 1.83 -11.55
CA GLY A 358 -17.82 1.74 -10.84
C GLY A 358 -18.11 2.97 -10.01
N TYR A 359 -19.11 2.81 -9.14
CA TYR A 359 -19.57 3.86 -8.24
C TYR A 359 -19.48 3.36 -6.82
N GLY A 360 -18.70 4.05 -5.99
CA GLY A 360 -18.81 3.86 -4.54
C GLY A 360 -20.11 4.49 -4.05
N ALA A 361 -20.52 4.18 -2.83
CA ALA A 361 -21.75 4.73 -2.28
C ALA A 361 -21.59 5.18 -0.83
N TYR A 362 -22.13 6.35 -0.53
CA TYR A 362 -22.24 6.83 0.84
C TYR A 362 -23.42 7.78 1.02
N LYS A 363 -23.83 8.00 2.27
CA LYS A 363 -25.00 8.79 2.64
C LYS A 363 -24.69 10.28 2.58
N ALA A 364 -25.60 11.07 2.03
CA ALA A 364 -25.48 12.52 2.03
C ALA A 364 -25.44 13.11 3.46
N GLY A 365 -24.80 14.27 3.60
CA GLY A 365 -24.63 14.96 4.88
C GLY A 365 -23.26 14.76 5.52
N TRP A 366 -22.48 13.78 5.09
CA TRP A 366 -21.05 13.73 5.43
C TRP A 366 -20.30 14.80 4.67
N GLU A 367 -19.40 15.51 5.35
CA GLU A 367 -18.49 16.51 4.79
C GLU A 367 -17.08 15.92 4.63
N LYS A 368 -16.27 16.47 3.72
CA LYS A 368 -14.90 16.07 3.36
C LYS A 368 -14.72 14.56 3.08
N VAL A 369 -15.61 13.95 2.30
CA VAL A 369 -15.40 12.59 1.80
C VAL A 369 -14.36 12.63 0.67
N VAL A 370 -13.38 11.73 0.70
CA VAL A 370 -12.26 11.68 -0.25
C VAL A 370 -12.46 10.55 -1.25
N ASN A 371 -12.67 10.87 -2.51
CA ASN A 371 -12.85 9.90 -3.58
C ASN A 371 -11.49 9.47 -4.16
N ALA A 372 -10.76 8.68 -3.39
CA ALA A 372 -9.36 8.35 -3.66
C ALA A 372 -9.18 7.51 -4.95
N GLU A 373 -8.11 7.80 -5.69
CA GLU A 373 -7.74 7.09 -6.91
C GLU A 373 -7.50 5.59 -6.64
N GLY A 374 -8.25 4.74 -7.36
CA GLY A 374 -8.17 3.29 -7.23
C GLY A 374 -9.00 2.66 -6.11
N SER A 375 -9.53 3.43 -5.16
CA SER A 375 -10.28 2.90 -4.01
C SER A 375 -11.63 3.57 -3.78
N GLY A 376 -11.89 4.73 -4.38
CA GLY A 376 -13.15 5.44 -4.26
C GLY A 376 -13.38 6.10 -2.90
N PRO A 377 -14.64 6.31 -2.48
CA PRO A 377 -14.99 7.11 -1.31
C PRO A 377 -14.72 6.42 0.03
N ALA A 378 -14.70 5.09 0.10
CA ALA A 378 -14.38 4.33 1.30
C ALA A 378 -12.85 4.14 1.40
N SER A 379 -12.14 5.22 1.69
CA SER A 379 -10.67 5.26 1.65
C SER A 379 -10.07 5.67 3.00
N TRP A 380 -8.78 5.38 3.17
CA TRP A 380 -8.01 5.78 4.34
C TRP A 380 -8.15 7.29 4.66
N PHE A 381 -8.06 8.16 3.64
CA PHE A 381 -8.21 9.61 3.81
C PHE A 381 -9.65 10.05 4.10
N THR A 382 -10.67 9.33 3.60
CA THR A 382 -12.06 9.58 4.01
C THR A 382 -12.22 9.38 5.50
N PHE A 383 -11.73 8.26 6.04
CA PHE A 383 -11.85 7.97 7.46
C PHE A 383 -10.95 8.88 8.31
N LEU A 384 -9.95 9.54 7.72
CA LEU A 384 -9.25 10.63 8.39
C LEU A 384 -10.08 11.93 8.42
N ASN A 385 -10.70 12.32 7.30
CA ASN A 385 -11.20 13.69 7.11
C ASN A 385 -12.71 13.87 7.33
N THR A 386 -13.51 12.81 7.16
CA THR A 386 -14.95 12.97 7.08
C THR A 386 -15.59 13.22 8.44
N HIS A 387 -16.59 14.08 8.46
CA HIS A 387 -17.36 14.42 9.65
C HIS A 387 -18.77 14.91 9.29
N LYS A 388 -19.67 14.86 10.28
CA LYS A 388 -21.04 15.32 10.13
C LYS A 388 -21.51 15.97 11.43
N THR A 389 -21.98 17.21 11.35
CA THR A 389 -22.45 17.95 12.53
C THR A 389 -23.54 17.18 13.27
N GLY A 390 -23.36 17.00 14.58
CA GLY A 390 -24.32 16.29 15.44
C GLY A 390 -24.23 14.76 15.36
N THR A 391 -23.26 14.20 14.65
CA THR A 391 -22.94 12.78 14.60
C THR A 391 -21.51 12.56 15.08
N ASP A 392 -21.29 11.53 15.90
CA ASP A 392 -19.98 11.17 16.44
C ASP A 392 -19.45 9.84 15.89
N THR A 393 -20.22 9.17 15.03
CA THR A 393 -19.95 7.82 14.56
C THR A 393 -20.21 7.70 13.07
N ILE A 394 -19.18 7.27 12.32
CA ILE A 394 -19.32 6.80 10.94
C ILE A 394 -19.79 5.34 10.99
N ARG A 395 -20.83 4.96 10.23
CA ARG A 395 -21.26 3.56 10.10
C ARG A 395 -20.84 3.01 8.74
N TRP A 396 -19.98 2.01 8.72
CA TRP A 396 -19.43 1.42 7.50
C TRP A 396 -19.91 -0.03 7.37
N GLY A 397 -20.61 -0.34 6.28
CA GLY A 397 -20.99 -1.73 5.97
C GLY A 397 -19.84 -2.47 5.32
N PHE A 398 -19.70 -3.74 5.66
CA PHE A 398 -18.82 -4.68 4.96
C PHE A 398 -19.65 -5.78 4.29
N MET A 399 -19.42 -6.05 3.01
CA MET A 399 -20.07 -7.19 2.35
C MET A 399 -19.56 -8.55 2.84
N ASN A 400 -18.33 -8.64 3.35
CA ASN A 400 -17.81 -9.86 4.00
C ASN A 400 -17.17 -9.55 5.35
N ASP A 401 -17.11 -10.56 6.21
CA ASP A 401 -16.41 -10.42 7.49
C ASP A 401 -14.88 -10.49 7.31
N ILE A 402 -14.17 -10.06 8.34
CA ILE A 402 -12.72 -10.26 8.46
C ILE A 402 -12.39 -11.75 8.66
N GLU A 403 -11.20 -12.15 8.26
CA GLU A 403 -10.67 -13.51 8.41
C GLU A 403 -9.65 -13.56 9.56
N ASP A 404 -8.74 -12.57 9.63
CA ASP A 404 -7.81 -12.39 10.74
C ASP A 404 -7.30 -10.93 10.82
N LEU A 405 -6.93 -10.44 12.02
CA LEU A 405 -6.30 -9.14 12.22
C LEU A 405 -4.83 -9.33 12.61
N ASN A 406 -4.08 -10.02 11.75
CA ASN A 406 -2.66 -10.27 11.89
C ASN A 406 -1.88 -9.45 10.84
N PRO A 407 -1.17 -8.37 11.22
CA PRO A 407 -0.49 -7.49 10.27
C PRO A 407 0.65 -8.16 9.47
N ILE A 408 1.07 -9.38 9.84
CA ILE A 408 2.09 -10.15 9.13
C ILE A 408 1.46 -11.08 8.08
N HIS A 409 0.32 -11.69 8.41
CA HIS A 409 -0.24 -12.84 7.67
C HIS A 409 -1.60 -12.58 7.00
N SER A 410 -2.32 -11.52 7.39
CA SER A 410 -3.60 -11.17 6.78
C SER A 410 -3.43 -10.77 5.33
N SER A 411 -4.26 -11.35 4.45
CA SER A 411 -4.20 -11.16 2.99
C SER A 411 -5.50 -10.63 2.40
N TRP A 412 -6.53 -10.42 3.22
CA TRP A 412 -7.87 -10.09 2.76
C TRP A 412 -8.17 -8.59 2.86
N VAL A 413 -8.99 -8.11 1.94
CA VAL A 413 -9.34 -6.68 1.83
C VAL A 413 -9.98 -6.15 3.12
N TRP A 414 -10.90 -6.91 3.72
CA TRP A 414 -11.58 -6.49 4.95
C TRP A 414 -10.66 -6.43 6.16
N ASP A 415 -9.70 -7.36 6.25
CA ASP A 415 -8.67 -7.33 7.29
C ASP A 415 -7.87 -6.03 7.16
N TRP A 416 -7.42 -5.70 5.94
CA TRP A 416 -6.61 -4.51 5.66
C TRP A 416 -7.38 -3.20 5.74
N ASN A 417 -8.69 -3.20 5.52
CA ASN A 417 -9.56 -2.05 5.78
C ASN A 417 -9.53 -1.64 7.26
N ILE A 418 -9.29 -2.58 8.18
CA ILE A 418 -9.10 -2.31 9.61
C ILE A 418 -7.62 -2.11 9.94
N LEU A 419 -6.75 -3.03 9.52
CA LEU A 419 -5.32 -3.00 9.84
C LEU A 419 -4.64 -1.72 9.34
N GLY A 420 -4.98 -1.25 8.14
CA GLY A 420 -4.44 0.00 7.57
C GLY A 420 -4.89 1.28 8.29
N LEU A 421 -5.94 1.21 9.12
CA LEU A 421 -6.36 2.31 9.99
C LEU A 421 -5.67 2.26 11.38
N VAL A 422 -5.23 1.07 11.79
CA VAL A 422 -4.55 0.82 13.08
C VAL A 422 -3.04 1.01 12.95
N TYR A 423 -2.43 0.54 11.87
CA TYR A 423 -0.98 0.58 11.60
C TYR A 423 -0.66 1.60 10.51
N ASP A 424 0.38 2.41 10.71
CA ASP A 424 0.86 3.37 9.72
C ASP A 424 2.17 2.89 9.06
N THR A 425 2.49 3.52 7.92
CA THR A 425 3.66 3.26 7.08
C THR A 425 4.66 4.43 7.14
N LEU A 426 5.89 4.24 6.65
CA LEU A 426 6.92 5.29 6.68
C LEU A 426 6.55 6.49 5.79
N ILE A 427 5.94 6.21 4.64
CA ILE A 427 5.40 7.20 3.71
C ILE A 427 3.91 6.98 3.50
N ASN A 428 3.22 8.01 3.02
CA ASN A 428 1.85 7.91 2.52
C ASN A 428 1.81 8.51 1.11
N VAL A 429 0.67 8.46 0.43
CA VAL A 429 0.50 8.88 -0.95
C VAL A 429 -0.66 9.84 -1.09
N ASP A 430 -0.59 10.76 -2.05
CA ASP A 430 -1.71 11.65 -2.34
C ASP A 430 -2.90 10.86 -2.91
N PRO A 431 -4.11 10.96 -2.30
CA PRO A 431 -5.26 10.19 -2.73
C PRO A 431 -5.79 10.62 -4.11
N TYR A 432 -5.37 11.76 -4.66
CA TYR A 432 -5.79 12.24 -5.98
C TYR A 432 -4.65 12.32 -7.00
N ASP A 433 -3.42 12.01 -6.58
CA ASP A 433 -2.24 12.00 -7.44
C ASP A 433 -1.23 10.99 -6.92
N MET A 434 -1.36 9.75 -7.35
CA MET A 434 -0.57 8.63 -6.83
C MET A 434 0.94 8.78 -7.12
N SER A 435 1.36 9.69 -8.00
CA SER A 435 2.76 10.01 -8.25
C SER A 435 3.45 10.80 -7.13
N ARG A 436 2.68 11.30 -6.15
CA ARG A 436 3.17 12.21 -5.10
C ARG A 436 3.28 11.50 -3.77
N ASP A 437 4.53 11.25 -3.38
CA ASP A 437 4.88 10.78 -2.04
C ASP A 437 4.66 11.86 -0.98
N LYS A 438 4.20 11.43 0.20
CA LYS A 438 4.05 12.27 1.38
C LYS A 438 4.89 11.72 2.53
N PRO A 439 5.74 12.56 3.15
CA PRO A 439 6.29 12.26 4.47
C PRO A 439 5.18 11.91 5.46
N TRP A 440 5.38 10.79 6.15
CA TRP A 440 4.40 10.25 7.10
C TRP A 440 5.05 9.96 8.45
N LEU A 441 5.29 8.69 8.82
CA LEU A 441 6.12 8.38 9.98
C LEU A 441 7.58 8.82 9.76
N ALA A 442 8.06 8.77 8.51
CA ALA A 442 9.32 9.38 8.11
C ALA A 442 9.09 10.84 7.65
N GLN A 443 9.81 11.78 8.24
CA GLN A 443 9.82 13.19 7.87
C GLN A 443 10.61 13.45 6.58
N SER A 444 11.63 12.63 6.35
CA SER A 444 12.47 12.70 5.15
C SER A 444 13.19 11.38 4.94
N TRP A 445 13.72 11.22 3.73
CA TRP A 445 14.56 10.11 3.35
C TRP A 445 15.71 10.57 2.47
N THR A 446 16.75 9.75 2.39
CA THR A 446 17.90 9.95 1.50
C THR A 446 18.31 8.61 0.93
N LEU A 447 18.52 8.56 -0.38
CA LEU A 447 19.04 7.38 -1.06
C LEU A 447 20.54 7.51 -1.30
N GLY A 448 21.21 6.36 -1.38
CA GLY A 448 22.57 6.28 -1.88
C GLY A 448 22.91 4.88 -2.38
N GLU A 449 24.17 4.73 -2.75
CA GLU A 449 24.73 3.49 -3.26
C GLU A 449 25.65 2.84 -2.22
N TRP A 450 25.68 1.51 -2.19
CA TRP A 450 26.67 0.71 -1.46
C TRP A 450 27.11 -0.48 -2.31
N THR A 451 28.14 -1.19 -1.86
CA THR A 451 28.64 -2.39 -2.55
C THR A 451 28.29 -3.63 -1.75
N TYR A 452 27.57 -4.57 -2.37
CA TYR A 452 27.23 -5.87 -1.80
C TYR A 452 27.61 -6.97 -2.78
N GLU A 453 28.35 -7.99 -2.31
CA GLU A 453 28.88 -9.09 -3.14
C GLU A 453 29.65 -8.66 -4.40
N GLY A 454 30.21 -7.43 -4.41
CA GLY A 454 30.97 -6.87 -5.53
C GLY A 454 30.13 -6.08 -6.53
N GLU A 455 28.82 -6.00 -6.34
CA GLU A 455 27.88 -5.26 -7.18
C GLU A 455 27.48 -3.93 -6.51
N THR A 456 27.12 -2.93 -7.32
CA THR A 456 26.51 -1.69 -6.82
C THR A 456 25.06 -1.97 -6.47
N CYS A 457 24.64 -1.59 -5.27
CA CYS A 457 23.28 -1.77 -4.76
C CYS A 457 22.77 -0.47 -4.11
N THR A 458 21.48 -0.42 -3.78
CA THR A 458 20.84 0.77 -3.19
C THR A 458 20.75 0.66 -1.66
N TRP A 459 20.96 1.78 -0.97
CA TRP A 459 20.49 1.94 0.41
C TRP A 459 19.58 3.17 0.52
N ILE A 460 18.71 3.15 1.52
CA ILE A 460 17.82 4.26 1.87
C ILE A 460 17.87 4.52 3.37
N GLU A 461 17.97 5.79 3.77
CA GLU A 461 17.91 6.23 5.16
C GLU A 461 16.65 7.06 5.39
N PHE A 462 15.88 6.71 6.41
CA PHE A 462 14.68 7.41 6.84
C PHE A 462 14.93 8.16 8.15
N LYS A 463 14.47 9.42 8.22
CA LYS A 463 14.39 10.19 9.46
C LYS A 463 12.97 10.15 9.99
N LEU A 464 12.77 9.47 11.11
CA LEU A 464 11.47 9.29 11.73
C LEU A 464 11.06 10.54 12.51
N ARG A 465 9.74 10.73 12.59
CA ARG A 465 9.11 11.61 13.58
C ARG A 465 9.44 11.16 15.00
N GLU A 466 9.57 12.12 15.90
CA GLU A 466 9.92 11.89 17.31
C GLU A 466 8.69 11.93 18.25
N ASP A 467 7.52 12.24 17.73
CA ASP A 467 6.29 12.48 18.46
C ASP A 467 5.23 11.40 18.20
N VAL A 468 5.65 10.25 17.68
CA VAL A 468 4.75 9.12 17.42
C VAL A 468 4.84 8.10 18.55
N TYR A 469 3.67 7.69 19.04
CA TYR A 469 3.53 6.70 20.10
C TYR A 469 2.62 5.54 19.65
N TRP A 470 2.93 4.35 20.13
CA TRP A 470 2.05 3.19 20.03
C TRP A 470 0.78 3.44 20.84
N HIS A 471 -0.34 2.89 20.38
CA HIS A 471 -1.58 2.87 21.15
C HIS A 471 -1.32 2.20 22.51
N ASP A 472 -1.90 2.78 23.56
CA ASP A 472 -1.71 2.27 24.92
C ASP A 472 -2.30 0.85 25.04
N LEU A 473 -1.45 -0.08 25.45
CA LEU A 473 -1.81 -1.46 25.74
C LEU A 473 -2.21 -1.58 27.22
N PRO A 474 -3.48 -1.83 27.57
CA PRO A 474 -3.87 -1.96 28.96
C PRO A 474 -3.28 -3.24 29.60
N PRO A 475 -3.12 -3.24 30.94
CA PRO A 475 -2.73 -4.44 31.68
C PRO A 475 -3.69 -5.61 31.44
N LYS A 476 -3.13 -6.79 31.14
CA LYS A 476 -3.85 -8.06 30.98
C LYS A 476 -2.95 -9.17 31.55
N PRO A 477 -3.15 -9.58 32.82
CA PRO A 477 -2.23 -10.49 33.51
C PRO A 477 -2.06 -11.87 32.87
N ASP A 478 -3.05 -12.32 32.09
CA ASP A 478 -3.06 -13.61 31.42
C ASP A 478 -2.67 -13.54 29.94
N ARG A 479 -2.19 -12.38 29.45
CA ARG A 479 -1.72 -12.22 28.07
C ARG A 479 -0.46 -13.04 27.82
N LYS A 480 -0.46 -13.81 26.73
CA LYS A 480 0.63 -14.75 26.41
C LYS A 480 0.96 -14.78 24.92
N THR A 481 2.19 -15.22 24.62
CA THR A 481 2.57 -15.70 23.30
C THR A 481 1.97 -17.09 23.03
N PRO A 482 1.95 -17.59 21.78
CA PRO A 482 1.48 -18.95 21.47
C PRO A 482 2.30 -20.03 22.18
N GLY A 483 3.60 -19.80 22.42
CA GLY A 483 4.45 -20.67 23.24
C GLY A 483 4.15 -20.64 24.74
N GLY A 484 3.18 -19.83 25.17
CA GLY A 484 2.69 -19.75 26.54
C GLY A 484 3.49 -18.82 27.47
N LYS A 485 4.46 -18.06 26.93
CA LYS A 485 5.22 -17.09 27.74
C LYS A 485 4.35 -15.86 28.04
N PRO A 486 4.44 -15.26 29.24
CA PRO A 486 3.76 -14.00 29.53
C PRO A 486 4.18 -12.90 28.55
N LEU A 487 3.20 -12.20 27.98
CA LEU A 487 3.43 -11.10 27.05
C LEU A 487 2.85 -9.81 27.66
N LEU A 488 3.72 -8.88 28.06
CA LEU A 488 3.34 -7.56 28.60
C LEU A 488 2.17 -7.59 29.62
N PRO A 489 2.25 -8.39 30.70
CA PRO A 489 1.12 -8.58 31.62
C PRO A 489 0.68 -7.29 32.33
N ASN A 490 1.61 -6.34 32.49
CA ASN A 490 1.35 -5.03 33.10
C ASN A 490 0.92 -3.97 32.08
N GLY A 491 0.72 -4.35 30.82
CA GLY A 491 0.46 -3.39 29.74
C GLY A 491 1.73 -2.68 29.28
N ALA A 492 1.54 -1.75 28.34
CA ALA A 492 2.58 -0.91 27.78
C ALA A 492 1.94 0.43 27.41
N THR A 493 2.32 1.52 28.07
CA THR A 493 1.76 2.85 27.83
C THR A 493 2.85 3.87 27.59
N ASN A 494 2.54 4.90 26.80
CA ASN A 494 3.53 5.92 26.38
C ASN A 494 4.79 5.31 25.73
N VAL A 495 4.62 4.22 24.97
CA VAL A 495 5.73 3.61 24.23
C VAL A 495 5.87 4.35 22.92
N GLN A 496 7.02 4.97 22.72
CA GLN A 496 7.33 5.72 21.51
C GLN A 496 7.65 4.77 20.35
N VAL A 497 7.26 5.15 19.13
CA VAL A 497 7.69 4.47 17.90
C VAL A 497 9.14 4.86 17.62
N THR A 498 9.99 3.88 17.35
CA THR A 498 11.44 4.08 17.19
C THR A 498 11.98 3.36 15.95
N ALA A 499 13.23 3.67 15.59
CA ALA A 499 13.95 2.99 14.53
C ALA A 499 14.05 1.47 14.77
N ASP A 500 14.13 1.05 16.03
CA ASP A 500 14.10 -0.37 16.42
C ASP A 500 12.81 -1.07 15.99
N ASP A 501 11.66 -0.39 16.06
CA ASP A 501 10.37 -0.96 15.63
C ASP A 501 10.33 -1.15 14.10
N VAL A 502 10.87 -0.19 13.35
CA VAL A 502 10.97 -0.28 11.89
C VAL A 502 11.90 -1.42 11.47
N VAL A 503 13.09 -1.52 12.07
CA VAL A 503 14.03 -2.61 11.81
C VAL A 503 13.40 -3.96 12.15
N ALA A 504 12.73 -4.08 13.30
CA ALA A 504 12.03 -5.30 13.67
C ALA A 504 10.93 -5.66 12.66
N SER A 505 10.16 -4.68 12.18
CA SER A 505 9.12 -4.89 11.17
C SER A 505 9.72 -5.46 9.88
N ILE A 506 10.82 -4.87 9.40
CA ILE A 506 11.53 -5.32 8.19
C ILE A 506 12.04 -6.75 8.37
N ILE A 507 12.75 -7.03 9.47
CA ILE A 507 13.34 -8.36 9.72
C ILE A 507 12.25 -9.42 9.84
N ILE A 508 11.21 -9.18 10.64
CA ILE A 508 10.14 -10.17 10.86
C ILE A 508 9.48 -10.54 9.53
N VAL A 509 9.12 -9.53 8.71
CA VAL A 509 8.44 -9.77 7.43
C VAL A 509 9.38 -10.43 6.42
N LYS A 510 10.66 -10.02 6.37
CA LYS A 510 11.66 -10.61 5.47
C LYS A 510 11.92 -12.10 5.77
N GLU A 511 12.10 -12.45 7.04
CA GLU A 511 12.45 -13.82 7.45
C GLU A 511 11.27 -14.80 7.37
N ILE A 512 10.05 -14.29 7.17
CA ILE A 512 8.84 -15.08 7.00
C ILE A 512 8.43 -15.02 5.52
N GLU A 513 8.84 -16.04 4.76
CA GLU A 513 8.62 -16.15 3.31
C GLU A 513 7.14 -16.05 2.92
N ASP A 514 6.23 -16.56 3.77
CA ASP A 514 4.78 -16.54 3.54
C ASP A 514 4.06 -15.32 4.16
N SER A 515 4.80 -14.30 4.60
CA SER A 515 4.20 -13.05 5.08
C SER A 515 3.63 -12.23 3.93
N TRP A 516 2.49 -11.58 4.17
CA TRP A 516 1.75 -10.87 3.13
C TRP A 516 2.56 -9.77 2.45
N ASN A 517 3.33 -9.04 3.25
CA ASN A 517 4.15 -7.93 2.79
C ASN A 517 5.62 -8.32 2.49
N ASN A 518 5.94 -9.63 2.36
CA ASN A 518 7.32 -10.09 2.13
C ASN A 518 7.96 -9.41 0.92
N ALA A 519 7.20 -9.25 -0.18
CA ALA A 519 7.67 -8.60 -1.40
C ALA A 519 8.22 -7.18 -1.20
N LEU A 520 7.78 -6.46 -0.16
CA LEU A 520 8.26 -5.12 0.16
C LEU A 520 9.67 -5.11 0.77
N VAL A 521 10.15 -6.26 1.25
CA VAL A 521 11.39 -6.40 2.02
C VAL A 521 12.28 -7.57 1.57
N ALA A 522 11.84 -8.37 0.60
CA ALA A 522 12.54 -9.58 0.15
C ALA A 522 13.99 -9.31 -0.29
N ASP A 523 14.21 -8.17 -0.97
CA ASP A 523 15.53 -7.74 -1.45
C ASP A 523 16.35 -6.96 -0.40
N VAL A 524 15.84 -6.78 0.82
CA VAL A 524 16.62 -6.17 1.91
C VAL A 524 17.68 -7.17 2.36
N VAL A 525 18.94 -6.77 2.30
CA VAL A 525 20.06 -7.54 2.89
C VAL A 525 20.14 -7.27 4.38
N TYR A 526 20.04 -6.00 4.75
CA TYR A 526 20.30 -5.55 6.10
C TYR A 526 19.54 -4.25 6.41
N ALA A 527 19.11 -4.08 7.67
CA ALA A 527 18.49 -2.85 8.15
C ALA A 527 18.98 -2.52 9.56
N GLU A 528 19.19 -1.24 9.84
CA GLU A 528 19.80 -0.79 11.08
C GLU A 528 19.15 0.47 11.67
N ALA A 529 19.10 0.52 12.99
CA ALA A 529 18.80 1.73 13.74
C ALA A 529 20.10 2.51 13.94
N VAL A 530 20.38 3.47 13.06
CA VAL A 530 21.56 4.36 13.14
C VAL A 530 21.52 5.16 14.44
N ASP A 531 20.32 5.60 14.83
CA ASP A 531 19.99 6.14 16.14
C ASP A 531 18.51 5.85 16.44
N LYS A 532 17.99 6.35 17.57
CA LYS A 532 16.60 6.11 18.01
C LYS A 532 15.53 6.45 16.95
N PHE A 533 15.79 7.40 16.06
CA PHE A 533 14.84 7.90 15.05
C PHE A 533 15.43 7.95 13.64
N THR A 534 16.56 7.28 13.40
CA THR A 534 17.15 7.12 12.07
C THR A 534 17.25 5.64 11.74
N VAL A 535 16.59 5.23 10.66
CA VAL A 535 16.66 3.88 10.13
C VAL A 535 17.43 3.93 8.83
N ARG A 536 18.36 2.99 8.60
CA ARG A 536 18.97 2.79 7.29
C ARG A 536 18.74 1.36 6.82
N VAL A 537 18.37 1.21 5.56
CA VAL A 537 18.00 -0.05 4.93
C VAL A 537 18.85 -0.24 3.68
N TYR A 538 19.41 -1.43 3.55
CA TYR A 538 20.38 -1.81 2.54
C TYR A 538 19.80 -2.95 1.70
N TYR A 539 19.66 -2.72 0.40
CA TYR A 539 19.14 -3.71 -0.53
C TYR A 539 20.28 -4.46 -1.22
N GLY A 540 20.03 -5.71 -1.58
CA GLY A 540 20.96 -6.53 -2.37
C GLY A 540 20.93 -6.22 -3.86
N VAL A 541 20.06 -5.31 -4.28
CA VAL A 541 19.84 -4.92 -5.68
C VAL A 541 19.94 -3.40 -5.83
N TYR A 542 20.32 -2.96 -7.02
CA TYR A 542 20.27 -1.55 -7.40
C TYR A 542 18.85 -1.20 -7.87
N MET A 543 18.14 -0.39 -7.10
CA MET A 543 16.75 0.00 -7.40
C MET A 543 16.39 1.42 -6.92
N PRO A 544 17.01 2.46 -7.49
CA PRO A 544 16.94 3.82 -6.96
C PRO A 544 15.53 4.45 -7.02
N LEU A 545 14.64 3.97 -7.89
CA LEU A 545 13.26 4.50 -8.00
C LEU A 545 12.27 3.81 -7.06
N TRP A 546 12.53 2.56 -6.68
CA TRP A 546 11.55 1.69 -6.01
C TRP A 546 11.84 1.48 -4.53
N ALA A 547 13.12 1.63 -4.13
CA ALA A 547 13.56 1.49 -2.75
C ALA A 547 12.69 2.27 -1.75
N LEU A 548 12.29 3.50 -2.09
CA LEU A 548 11.40 4.29 -1.25
C LEU A 548 10.03 3.62 -1.06
N HIS A 549 9.40 3.18 -2.15
CA HIS A 549 8.02 2.71 -2.12
C HIS A 549 7.89 1.35 -1.45
N TRP A 550 8.87 0.48 -1.65
CA TRP A 550 8.85 -0.88 -1.12
C TRP A 550 8.89 -0.88 0.41
N VAL A 551 10.03 -0.50 1.01
CA VAL A 551 10.12 -0.46 2.48
C VAL A 551 9.29 0.68 3.07
N GLY A 552 9.12 1.79 2.33
CA GLY A 552 8.32 2.91 2.80
C GLY A 552 6.84 2.58 2.97
N GLY A 553 6.31 1.68 2.15
CA GLY A 553 4.95 1.18 2.20
C GLY A 553 4.71 0.04 3.20
N LEU A 554 5.74 -0.42 3.91
CA LEU A 554 5.62 -1.48 4.90
C LEU A 554 4.88 -0.97 6.16
N PRO A 555 3.78 -1.61 6.59
CA PRO A 555 3.14 -1.29 7.87
C PRO A 555 4.08 -1.57 9.03
N ILE A 556 4.30 -0.57 9.89
CA ILE A 556 5.22 -0.70 11.03
C ILE A 556 4.49 -1.34 12.20
N ILE A 557 5.08 -2.41 12.75
CA ILE A 557 4.53 -3.19 13.86
C ILE A 557 5.36 -2.99 15.14
N PRO A 558 4.73 -3.06 16.33
CA PRO A 558 5.43 -2.83 17.60
C PRO A 558 6.39 -3.99 17.93
N LYS A 559 7.69 -3.70 17.96
CA LYS A 559 8.74 -4.69 18.29
C LYS A 559 8.46 -5.36 19.63
N HIS A 560 8.05 -4.58 20.63
CA HIS A 560 7.77 -5.05 21.98
C HIS A 560 6.59 -6.05 22.09
N VAL A 561 5.76 -6.17 21.06
CA VAL A 561 4.68 -7.18 20.96
C VAL A 561 5.08 -8.33 20.05
N TRP A 562 5.58 -8.02 18.85
CA TRP A 562 5.74 -9.02 17.79
C TRP A 562 7.09 -9.73 17.79
N TRP A 563 8.15 -9.09 18.30
CA TRP A 563 9.47 -9.73 18.38
C TRP A 563 9.48 -10.99 19.27
N PRO A 564 8.88 -10.99 20.49
CA PRO A 564 8.82 -12.20 21.31
C PRO A 564 8.03 -13.35 20.65
N VAL A 565 7.03 -13.02 19.82
CA VAL A 565 6.23 -14.01 19.07
C VAL A 565 7.04 -14.58 17.91
N PHE A 566 7.77 -13.72 17.20
CA PHE A 566 8.68 -14.09 16.12
C PHE A 566 9.81 -15.01 16.60
N GLU A 567 10.44 -14.71 17.75
CA GLU A 567 11.48 -15.56 18.34
C GLU A 567 11.00 -16.98 18.69
N GLU A 568 9.68 -17.17 18.83
CA GLU A 568 9.07 -18.48 19.05
C GLU A 568 8.69 -19.22 17.75
N GLY A 569 8.78 -18.55 16.60
CA GLY A 569 8.39 -19.10 15.30
C GLY A 569 6.88 -19.28 15.13
N ASN A 570 6.05 -18.56 15.91
CA ASN A 570 4.60 -18.75 15.96
C ASN A 570 3.80 -17.48 15.57
N THR A 571 4.29 -16.69 14.62
CA THR A 571 3.61 -15.44 14.22
C THR A 571 2.26 -15.67 13.55
N ARG A 572 2.06 -16.81 12.88
CA ARG A 572 0.81 -17.17 12.22
C ARG A 572 -0.27 -17.60 13.21
N GLU A 573 0.12 -18.24 14.32
CA GLU A 573 -0.77 -18.70 15.38
C GLU A 573 -1.15 -17.60 16.38
N PHE A 574 -0.43 -16.47 16.37
CA PHE A 574 -0.69 -15.39 17.30
C PHE A 574 -1.86 -14.51 16.85
N SER A 575 -2.97 -14.59 17.59
CA SER A 575 -4.10 -13.68 17.42
C SER A 575 -3.95 -12.46 18.32
N ALA A 576 -3.52 -11.34 17.73
CA ALA A 576 -3.47 -10.04 18.41
C ALA A 576 -4.84 -9.60 18.93
N LEU A 577 -5.91 -9.98 18.23
CA LEU A 577 -7.30 -9.74 18.62
C LEU A 577 -7.66 -10.50 19.91
N ALA A 578 -7.41 -11.82 19.95
CA ALA A 578 -7.73 -12.65 21.12
C ALA A 578 -6.92 -12.23 22.37
N GLU A 579 -5.67 -11.83 22.18
CA GLU A 579 -4.78 -11.40 23.27
C GLU A 579 -4.96 -9.94 23.68
N LYS A 580 -5.93 -9.23 23.08
CA LYS A 580 -6.15 -7.79 23.23
C LYS A 580 -4.84 -7.01 23.11
N ALA A 581 -4.13 -7.26 22.02
CA ALA A 581 -2.79 -6.77 21.70
C ALA A 581 -2.66 -6.16 20.28
N LEU A 582 -3.78 -6.00 19.56
CA LEU A 582 -3.87 -5.16 18.36
C LEU A 582 -3.68 -3.69 18.76
N ILE A 583 -2.42 -3.26 18.82
CA ILE A 583 -1.99 -1.88 19.03
C ILE A 583 -1.13 -1.47 17.84
N GLY A 584 -1.38 -0.28 17.32
CA GLY A 584 -0.61 0.31 16.23
C GLY A 584 -0.23 1.75 16.52
N CYS A 585 0.16 2.48 15.49
CA CYS A 585 0.54 3.90 15.58
C CYS A 585 -0.36 4.80 14.71
N GLY A 586 -1.37 4.21 14.08
CA GLY A 586 -2.27 4.87 13.15
C GLY A 586 -3.35 5.74 13.81
N PRO A 587 -4.21 6.36 12.98
CA PRO A 587 -5.23 7.30 13.40
C PRO A 587 -6.39 6.67 14.18
N TRP A 588 -6.58 5.35 14.11
CA TRP A 588 -7.70 4.66 14.75
C TRP A 588 -7.23 3.57 15.71
N ILE A 589 -7.87 3.47 16.88
CA ILE A 589 -7.61 2.46 17.91
C ILE A 589 -8.76 1.46 17.91
N PHE A 590 -8.46 0.16 17.89
CA PHE A 590 -9.46 -0.88 18.06
C PHE A 590 -10.06 -0.87 19.47
N ASP A 591 -11.37 -0.68 19.59
CA ASP A 591 -12.07 -0.67 20.87
C ASP A 591 -12.65 -2.05 21.19
N TYR A 592 -11.91 -2.80 22.00
CA TYR A 592 -12.29 -4.16 22.41
C TYR A 592 -13.57 -4.24 23.22
N ASP A 593 -13.90 -3.21 24.00
CA ASP A 593 -15.04 -3.25 24.90
C ASP A 593 -16.32 -2.83 24.18
N ALA A 594 -16.18 -2.04 23.10
CA ALA A 594 -17.26 -1.65 22.22
C ALA A 594 -17.41 -2.51 20.97
N SER A 595 -16.57 -3.53 20.77
CA SER A 595 -16.66 -4.47 19.64
C SER A 595 -17.30 -5.80 20.04
N ILE A 596 -18.08 -6.39 19.13
CA ILE A 596 -18.54 -7.78 19.23
C ILE A 596 -18.04 -8.50 17.98
N ILE A 597 -17.05 -9.38 18.16
CA ILE A 597 -16.39 -10.08 17.05
C ILE A 597 -17.41 -10.85 16.20
N HIS A 598 -17.32 -10.73 14.88
CA HIS A 598 -18.26 -11.25 13.88
C HIS A 598 -19.67 -10.64 13.89
N GLU A 599 -19.94 -9.63 14.72
CA GLU A 599 -21.19 -8.86 14.68
C GLU A 599 -20.93 -7.40 14.28
N TYR A 600 -19.99 -6.73 14.94
CA TYR A 600 -19.52 -5.40 14.59
C TYR A 600 -18.19 -5.05 15.26
N TYR A 601 -17.39 -4.24 14.59
CA TYR A 601 -16.08 -3.76 15.06
C TYR A 601 -16.14 -2.26 15.28
N MET A 602 -15.69 -1.81 16.45
CA MET A 602 -15.63 -0.39 16.80
C MET A 602 -14.18 0.07 16.80
N LEU A 603 -13.88 1.12 16.03
CA LEU A 603 -12.65 1.88 16.14
C LEU A 603 -12.94 3.27 16.72
N ARG A 604 -12.03 3.76 17.55
CA ARG A 604 -12.09 5.11 18.13
C ARG A 604 -10.91 5.96 17.67
N ALA A 605 -11.13 7.25 17.50
CA ALA A 605 -10.08 8.17 17.08
C ALA A 605 -8.90 8.16 18.07
N ASN A 606 -7.69 8.03 17.53
CA ASN A 606 -6.46 8.20 18.28
C ASN A 606 -6.24 9.70 18.51
N THR A 607 -6.69 10.22 19.65
CA THR A 607 -6.53 11.64 19.99
C THR A 607 -5.08 12.06 20.28
N ARG A 608 -4.15 11.10 20.31
CA ARG A 608 -2.69 11.31 20.38
C ARG A 608 -2.01 11.14 19.02
N TYR A 609 -2.78 10.99 17.95
CA TYR A 609 -2.22 10.87 16.62
C TYR A 609 -1.44 12.14 16.26
N PHE A 610 -0.24 11.98 15.71
CA PHE A 610 0.65 13.10 15.36
C PHE A 610 0.04 14.09 14.35
N ARG A 611 -1.02 13.66 13.66
CA ARG A 611 -1.83 14.46 12.74
C ARG A 611 -3.25 14.71 13.26
N TYR A 612 -3.52 14.59 14.55
CA TYR A 612 -4.82 14.93 15.10
C TYR A 612 -5.06 16.45 15.06
N HIS A 613 -4.02 17.24 15.35
CA HIS A 613 -4.06 18.69 15.28
C HIS A 613 -3.86 19.21 13.83
N PRO A 614 -4.60 20.23 13.36
CA PRO A 614 -4.52 20.74 11.99
C PRO A 614 -3.24 21.55 11.68
N VAL A 615 -2.52 21.98 12.71
CA VAL A 615 -1.19 22.59 12.59
C VAL A 615 -0.18 21.61 13.16
N ASP A 616 0.69 21.10 12.32
CA ASP A 616 1.80 20.25 12.71
C ASP A 616 2.97 21.12 13.21
N MET A 617 3.60 20.66 14.27
CA MET A 617 4.84 21.25 14.78
C MET A 617 5.96 20.28 14.49
N TYR A 618 7.07 20.77 13.99
CA TYR A 618 8.28 19.98 13.91
C TYR A 618 9.49 20.88 14.08
N ALA A 619 10.64 20.25 14.30
CA ALA A 619 11.89 20.97 14.46
C ALA A 619 12.99 20.38 13.61
N THR A 620 13.93 21.24 13.23
CA THR A 620 15.18 20.85 12.60
C THR A 620 16.35 21.19 13.51
N ILE A 621 17.40 20.38 13.46
CA ILE A 621 18.66 20.63 14.14
C ILE A 621 19.71 21.01 13.11
N GLU A 622 20.49 22.05 13.41
CA GLU A 622 21.65 22.40 12.60
C GLU A 622 22.87 21.64 13.14
N SER A 623 23.04 20.40 12.69
CA SER A 623 24.20 19.56 13.01
C SER A 623 24.92 19.12 11.74
N PRO A 624 26.26 19.32 11.61
CA PRO A 624 27.03 18.85 10.46
C PRO A 624 26.96 17.35 10.22
N THR A 625 26.65 16.58 11.27
CA THR A 625 26.56 15.11 11.22
C THR A 625 25.12 14.60 11.21
N GLY A 626 24.12 15.46 11.42
CA GLY A 626 22.71 15.07 11.60
C GLY A 626 22.44 14.21 12.83
N LEU A 627 23.46 13.89 13.63
CA LEU A 627 23.35 13.05 14.81
C LEU A 627 22.83 13.86 16.00
N LYS A 628 21.91 13.26 16.77
CA LYS A 628 21.34 13.79 18.01
C LYS A 628 22.19 13.49 19.25
N ARG A 629 23.36 12.88 19.04
CA ARG A 629 24.41 12.71 20.03
C ARG A 629 25.36 13.91 19.94
N VAL A 630 25.53 14.59 21.06
CA VAL A 630 26.17 15.90 21.14
C VAL A 630 27.29 15.82 22.16
N ASP A 631 28.49 16.24 21.76
CA ASP A 631 29.60 16.30 22.70
C ASP A 631 29.26 17.20 23.91
N PRO A 632 29.58 16.79 25.15
CA PRO A 632 29.36 17.59 26.34
C PRO A 632 29.93 19.01 26.20
N GLY A 633 29.09 20.02 26.46
CA GLY A 633 29.46 21.43 26.33
C GLY A 633 29.50 21.99 24.91
N ALA A 634 29.21 21.18 23.87
CA ALA A 634 28.96 21.70 22.54
C ALA A 634 27.61 22.45 22.48
N THR A 635 27.48 23.36 21.52
CA THR A 635 26.23 24.08 21.27
C THR A 635 25.53 23.48 20.06
N VAL A 636 24.24 23.17 20.20
CA VAL A 636 23.36 22.77 19.11
C VAL A 636 22.35 23.87 18.85
N ASN A 637 22.26 24.30 17.58
CA ASN A 637 21.19 25.18 17.14
C ASN A 637 20.03 24.34 16.61
N PHE A 638 18.81 24.82 16.86
CA PHE A 638 17.61 24.16 16.41
C PHE A 638 16.54 25.19 16.06
N LYS A 639 15.63 24.80 15.18
CA LYS A 639 14.54 25.63 14.67
C LYS A 639 13.23 24.88 14.80
N PHE A 640 12.19 25.55 15.28
CA PHE A 640 10.83 25.04 15.29
C PHE A 640 10.00 25.72 14.21
N PHE A 641 9.16 24.92 13.56
CA PHE A 641 8.29 25.32 12.48
C PHE A 641 6.85 24.94 12.81
N LEU A 642 5.93 25.76 12.31
CA LEU A 642 4.52 25.39 12.20
C LEU A 642 4.23 25.09 10.73
N HIS A 643 3.53 24.00 10.47
CA HIS A 643 3.03 23.66 9.15
C HIS A 643 1.50 23.52 9.23
N ASN A 644 0.80 24.34 8.47
CA ASN A 644 -0.64 24.21 8.30
C ASN A 644 -0.97 22.99 7.43
N GLN A 645 -1.45 21.91 8.06
CA GLN A 645 -1.87 20.65 7.42
C GLN A 645 -3.33 20.70 6.91
N ASP A 646 -4.05 21.80 7.17
CA ASP A 646 -5.40 22.07 6.68
C ASP A 646 -5.32 22.78 5.32
N PHE A 647 -5.63 22.03 4.26
CA PHE A 647 -5.55 22.51 2.88
C PHE A 647 -6.62 23.57 2.57
N GLN A 648 -7.62 23.69 3.44
CA GLN A 648 -8.84 24.44 3.17
C GLN A 648 -9.01 25.65 4.11
N ARG A 649 -8.28 25.69 5.23
CA ARG A 649 -8.32 26.78 6.21
C ARG A 649 -7.01 27.57 6.25
N ASN A 650 -7.15 28.89 6.38
CA ASN A 650 -6.06 29.76 6.81
C ASN A 650 -6.26 30.06 8.30
N PHE A 651 -5.18 30.11 9.07
CA PHE A 651 -5.19 30.50 10.47
C PHE A 651 -4.74 31.94 10.61
N THR A 652 -5.48 32.73 11.38
CA THR A 652 -5.07 34.09 11.73
C THR A 652 -4.02 34.07 12.83
N GLY A 653 -3.15 35.08 12.83
CA GLY A 653 -2.13 35.18 13.86
C GLY A 653 -2.75 35.39 15.25
N GLY A 654 -2.25 34.65 16.25
CA GLY A 654 -2.75 34.75 17.62
C GLY A 654 -3.78 33.70 18.03
N GLU A 655 -4.19 32.80 17.14
CA GLU A 655 -5.19 31.75 17.42
C GLU A 655 -4.67 30.66 18.36
N PHE A 656 -3.40 30.31 18.25
CA PHE A 656 -2.76 29.27 19.05
C PHE A 656 -1.71 29.89 19.98
N THR A 657 -1.62 29.37 21.20
CA THR A 657 -0.46 29.60 22.07
C THR A 657 0.50 28.43 21.93
N ILE A 658 1.77 28.73 21.66
CA ILE A 658 2.83 27.76 21.55
C ILE A 658 3.80 27.97 22.70
N THR A 659 4.18 26.88 23.37
CA THR A 659 5.18 26.89 24.44
C THR A 659 6.30 25.91 24.08
N ILE A 660 7.53 26.39 24.07
CA ILE A 660 8.73 25.57 23.88
C ILE A 660 9.47 25.50 25.22
N LYS A 661 9.66 24.28 25.72
CA LYS A 661 10.33 23.98 26.98
C LYS A 661 11.55 23.13 26.74
N GLN A 662 12.61 23.41 27.48
CA GLN A 662 13.72 22.50 27.68
C GLN A 662 13.43 21.67 28.93
N ILE A 663 13.68 20.37 28.85
CA ILE A 663 13.69 19.44 29.98
C ILE A 663 15.13 18.93 30.08
N ALA A 664 15.81 19.27 31.17
CA ALA A 664 17.16 18.81 31.44
C ALA A 664 17.19 17.33 31.87
N PRO A 665 18.35 16.65 31.85
CA PRO A 665 18.49 15.26 32.28
C PRO A 665 17.95 14.98 33.70
N ASP A 666 18.05 15.95 34.61
CA ASP A 666 17.53 15.86 35.98
C ASP A 666 16.00 16.07 36.08
N GLY A 667 15.31 16.26 34.95
CA GLY A 667 13.88 16.53 34.86
C GLY A 667 13.50 18.00 35.06
N THR A 668 14.47 18.91 35.25
CA THR A 668 14.19 20.34 35.39
C THR A 668 13.63 20.90 34.08
N GLU A 669 12.41 21.42 34.14
CA GLU A 669 11.78 22.11 33.02
C GLU A 669 12.08 23.61 33.03
N THR A 670 12.46 24.15 31.88
CA THR A 670 12.68 25.58 31.64
C THR A 670 11.95 26.00 30.38
N THR A 671 11.02 26.94 30.48
CA THR A 671 10.39 27.54 29.30
C THR A 671 11.42 28.37 28.53
N LEU A 672 11.73 27.96 27.31
CA LEU A 672 12.62 28.67 26.40
C LEU A 672 11.89 29.80 25.67
N TRP A 673 10.65 29.54 25.28
CA TRP A 673 9.84 30.47 24.51
C TRP A 673 8.35 30.22 24.70
N THR A 674 7.57 31.30 24.72
CA THR A 674 6.11 31.26 24.61
C THR A 674 5.69 32.35 23.65
N GLY A 675 4.87 32.01 22.68
CA GLY A 675 4.34 32.95 21.72
C GLY A 675 3.06 32.45 21.08
N THR A 676 2.65 33.10 20.00
CA THR A 676 1.48 32.71 19.23
C THR A 676 1.84 32.42 17.79
N ASN A 677 1.00 31.68 17.09
CA ASN A 677 1.20 31.44 15.66
C ASN A 677 1.14 32.76 14.87
N PRO A 678 1.93 32.89 13.79
CA PRO A 678 1.73 33.93 12.78
C PRO A 678 0.47 33.62 11.94
N GLU A 679 0.15 34.48 10.98
CA GLU A 679 -0.77 34.08 9.91
C GLU A 679 -0.18 32.86 9.18
N LEU A 680 -0.97 31.79 9.08
CA LEU A 680 -0.59 30.56 8.40
C LEU A 680 -1.61 30.29 7.30
N THR A 681 -1.24 30.50 6.04
CA THR A 681 -2.09 30.09 4.92
C THR A 681 -2.07 28.58 4.77
N SER A 682 -3.05 28.02 4.06
CA SER A 682 -3.07 26.60 3.69
C SER A 682 -1.72 26.13 3.15
N CYS A 683 -1.26 24.97 3.64
CA CYS A 683 0.03 24.33 3.31
C CYS A 683 1.28 25.18 3.59
N GLN A 684 1.15 26.27 4.35
CA GLN A 684 2.28 27.13 4.66
C GLN A 684 3.07 26.55 5.82
N GLU A 685 4.38 26.58 5.64
CA GLU A 685 5.37 26.32 6.65
C GLU A 685 6.01 27.65 7.09
N VAL A 686 6.13 27.86 8.41
CA VAL A 686 6.75 29.07 8.97
C VAL A 686 7.63 28.73 10.16
N GLU A 687 8.87 29.21 10.15
CA GLU A 687 9.74 29.19 11.32
C GLU A 687 9.18 30.11 12.42
N ILE A 688 9.00 29.58 13.62
CA ILE A 688 8.47 30.33 14.78
C ILE A 688 9.50 30.58 15.87
N TYR A 689 10.54 29.77 15.93
CA TYR A 689 11.57 29.89 16.97
C TYR A 689 12.89 29.31 16.48
N SER A 690 13.95 30.09 16.65
CA SER A 690 15.35 29.67 16.53
C SER A 690 15.97 29.70 17.94
N GLY A 691 16.53 28.58 18.36
CA GLY A 691 17.15 28.42 19.67
C GLY A 691 18.54 27.80 19.58
N SER A 692 19.26 27.86 20.69
CA SER A 692 20.50 27.12 20.87
C SER A 692 20.53 26.52 22.27
N LEU A 693 21.03 25.30 22.39
CA LEU A 693 21.26 24.61 23.64
C LEU A 693 22.74 24.33 23.77
N THR A 694 23.32 24.66 24.92
CA THR A 694 24.62 24.16 25.35
C THR A 694 24.39 23.30 26.58
N GLY A 695 24.36 21.97 26.39
CA GLY A 695 24.16 21.01 27.48
C GLY A 695 25.41 20.93 28.35
N THR A 696 25.28 21.32 29.61
CA THR A 696 26.35 21.25 30.62
C THR A 696 26.21 20.05 31.55
N GLN A 697 25.02 19.46 31.63
CA GLN A 697 24.79 18.17 32.27
C GLN A 697 24.92 17.07 31.22
N ILE A 698 25.37 15.90 31.65
CA ILE A 698 25.42 14.70 30.81
C ILE A 698 24.02 14.07 30.81
N GLY A 699 23.63 13.51 29.67
CA GLY A 699 22.38 12.78 29.52
C GLY A 699 21.39 13.41 28.54
N LEU A 700 20.14 12.96 28.62
CA LEU A 700 19.10 13.31 27.67
C LEU A 700 18.45 14.66 27.99
N TYR A 701 18.64 15.62 27.08
CA TYR A 701 17.81 16.81 27.02
C TYR A 701 16.63 16.58 26.08
N LYS A 702 15.46 17.10 26.46
CA LYS A 702 14.28 17.15 25.59
C LYS A 702 13.94 18.61 25.32
N ILE A 703 13.70 18.97 24.07
CA ILE A 703 13.12 20.28 23.76
C ILE A 703 11.74 20.02 23.18
N LYS A 704 10.72 20.36 23.97
CA LYS A 704 9.33 20.03 23.72
C LYS A 704 8.56 21.29 23.32
N ALA A 705 7.91 21.26 22.18
CA ALA A 705 6.93 22.24 21.76
C ALA A 705 5.51 21.72 22.03
N GLU A 706 4.67 22.57 22.61
CA GLU A 706 3.27 22.29 22.90
C GLU A 706 2.43 23.40 22.26
N ILE A 707 1.34 23.03 21.59
CA ILE A 707 0.37 23.94 20.98
C ILE A 707 -0.99 23.77 21.65
N THR A 708 -1.69 24.88 21.90
CA THR A 708 -3.06 24.82 22.40
C THR A 708 -3.99 24.16 21.39
N PRO A 709 -5.04 23.45 21.84
CA PRO A 709 -6.00 22.84 20.93
C PRO A 709 -6.62 23.83 19.95
N ASP A 710 -6.98 23.33 18.77
CA ASP A 710 -7.68 24.12 17.77
C ASP A 710 -9.04 24.58 18.31
N PRO A 711 -9.30 25.90 18.39
CA PRO A 711 -10.54 26.41 18.97
C PRO A 711 -11.78 26.03 18.16
N VAL A 712 -11.63 25.62 16.90
CA VAL A 712 -12.75 25.21 16.04
C VAL A 712 -13.08 23.72 16.21
N THR A 713 -12.08 22.85 16.08
CA THR A 713 -12.30 21.39 16.12
C THR A 713 -12.18 20.80 17.53
N GLY A 714 -11.52 21.50 18.45
CA GLY A 714 -11.16 20.99 19.77
C GLY A 714 -10.00 19.97 19.73
N HIS A 715 -9.43 19.70 18.57
CA HIS A 715 -8.31 18.77 18.43
C HIS A 715 -7.07 19.36 19.09
N GLY A 716 -6.45 18.60 19.99
CA GLY A 716 -5.22 18.99 20.67
C GLY A 716 -4.05 18.13 20.23
N ASP A 717 -2.86 18.73 20.20
CA ASP A 717 -1.61 17.97 20.15
C ASP A 717 -1.23 17.58 21.58
N GLN A 718 -1.68 16.39 22.00
CA GLN A 718 -1.55 15.95 23.40
C GLN A 718 -0.09 15.70 23.81
N ASP A 719 0.68 15.15 22.88
CA ASP A 719 2.07 14.79 23.13
C ASP A 719 3.04 15.91 22.82
N GLY A 720 2.67 16.84 21.91
CA GLY A 720 3.57 17.88 21.46
C GLY A 720 4.69 17.30 20.59
N TYR A 721 5.42 18.19 19.91
CA TYR A 721 6.63 17.78 19.21
C TYR A 721 7.84 17.85 20.13
N THR A 722 8.63 16.78 20.22
CA THR A 722 9.83 16.74 21.07
C THR A 722 11.06 16.40 20.24
N ILE A 723 12.11 17.22 20.32
CA ILE A 723 13.45 16.79 19.90
C ILE A 723 14.23 16.22 21.09
N PHE A 724 14.92 15.11 20.85
CA PHE A 724 15.78 14.46 21.81
C PHE A 724 17.25 14.79 21.51
N LEU A 725 17.98 15.33 22.49
CA LEU A 725 19.41 15.66 22.37
C LEU A 725 20.19 14.94 23.48
N TRP A 726 21.00 13.96 23.09
CA TRP A 726 21.82 13.17 24.00
C TRP A 726 23.18 13.83 24.16
N TYR A 727 23.41 14.51 25.29
CA TYR A 727 24.70 15.09 25.62
C TYR A 727 25.61 14.03 26.23
N THR A 728 26.37 13.35 25.37
CA THR A 728 27.26 12.26 25.73
C THR A 728 28.35 12.07 24.66
N ILE A 729 29.41 11.36 24.99
CA ILE A 729 30.52 11.04 24.07
C ILE A 729 30.21 9.79 23.25
N PRO A 730 30.79 9.59 22.04
CA PRO A 730 30.57 8.42 21.16
C PRO A 730 30.71 7.02 21.81
N GLU A 731 31.43 6.94 22.91
CA GLU A 731 31.74 5.70 23.63
C GLU A 731 30.65 5.21 24.61
N ASP A 732 29.65 6.04 24.95
CA ASP A 732 28.45 5.69 25.76
C ASP A 732 27.37 5.03 24.88
N LEU A 733 27.62 3.80 24.45
CA LEU A 733 26.80 3.07 23.48
C LEU A 733 25.40 2.75 23.99
N THR A 734 25.24 2.65 25.30
CA THR A 734 23.94 2.42 25.95
C THR A 734 23.09 3.69 26.08
N LEU A 735 23.71 4.86 25.91
CA LEU A 735 23.11 6.18 26.16
C LEU A 735 22.59 6.32 27.60
N ASP A 736 23.22 5.65 28.57
CA ASP A 736 22.83 5.73 29.98
C ASP A 736 23.52 6.87 30.73
N GLY A 737 24.40 7.60 30.02
CA GLY A 737 25.17 8.72 30.54
C GLY A 737 26.56 8.32 31.01
N THR A 738 26.84 7.03 31.19
CA THR A 738 28.10 6.49 31.70
C THR A 738 28.83 5.72 30.61
N VAL A 739 30.16 5.68 30.67
CA VAL A 739 30.92 4.68 29.91
C VAL A 739 31.41 3.58 30.84
N ASP A 740 30.80 2.39 30.75
CA ASP A 740 31.11 1.25 31.58
C ASP A 740 31.20 -0.09 30.80
N ILE A 741 31.06 -1.21 31.51
CA ILE A 741 31.19 -2.54 30.90
C ILE A 741 30.05 -2.85 29.94
N PHE A 742 28.86 -2.26 30.11
CA PHE A 742 27.70 -2.48 29.25
C PHE A 742 27.90 -1.88 27.86
N ASP A 743 28.66 -0.78 27.73
CA ASP A 743 29.06 -0.27 26.42
C ASP A 743 30.04 -1.21 25.72
N ILE A 744 31.02 -1.75 26.46
CA ILE A 744 31.94 -2.77 25.93
C ILE A 744 31.18 -4.04 25.52
N VAL A 745 30.09 -4.41 26.20
CA VAL A 745 29.26 -5.55 25.82
C VAL A 745 28.67 -5.36 24.42
N ILE A 746 28.24 -4.14 24.05
CA ILE A 746 27.75 -3.85 22.70
C ILE A 746 28.85 -4.10 21.66
N ILE A 747 30.07 -3.62 21.91
CA ILE A 747 31.22 -3.90 21.02
C ILE A 747 31.55 -5.39 20.99
N GLY A 748 31.54 -6.07 22.14
CA GLY A 748 31.84 -7.49 22.24
C GLY A 748 30.87 -8.37 21.47
N LEU A 749 29.58 -7.99 21.42
CA LEU A 749 28.57 -8.68 20.62
C LEU A 749 28.82 -8.48 19.12
N ALA A 750 29.30 -7.31 18.72
CA ALA A 750 29.60 -6.97 17.34
C ALA A 750 31.06 -7.23 16.92
N PHE A 751 31.93 -7.75 17.78
CA PHE A 751 33.36 -7.80 17.50
C PHE A 751 33.70 -8.64 16.26
N GLY A 752 34.49 -8.06 15.35
CA GLY A 752 34.88 -8.64 14.07
C GLY A 752 33.84 -8.52 12.96
N SER A 753 32.73 -7.82 13.21
CA SER A 753 31.67 -7.59 12.22
C SER A 753 31.92 -6.35 11.37
N SER A 754 31.28 -6.32 10.21
CA SER A 754 31.22 -5.25 9.23
C SER A 754 29.79 -5.11 8.68
N PRO A 755 29.41 -4.00 8.01
CA PRO A 755 28.07 -3.85 7.46
C PRO A 755 27.63 -5.06 6.61
N GLY A 756 26.53 -5.70 7.02
CA GLY A 756 26.00 -6.93 6.42
C GLY A 756 26.21 -8.20 7.25
N ASP A 757 27.10 -8.18 8.25
CA ASP A 757 27.25 -9.31 9.17
C ASP A 757 26.07 -9.40 10.17
N PRO A 758 25.61 -10.61 10.57
CA PRO A 758 24.46 -10.77 11.47
C PRO A 758 24.60 -10.12 12.85
N ASN A 759 25.83 -9.90 13.30
CA ASN A 759 26.14 -9.27 14.57
C ASN A 759 26.63 -7.83 14.42
N TRP A 760 26.56 -7.25 13.22
CA TRP A 760 26.91 -5.84 13.01
C TRP A 760 26.02 -4.93 13.85
N ASP A 761 26.68 -4.03 14.58
CA ASP A 761 26.05 -2.94 15.30
C ASP A 761 26.78 -1.66 14.92
N PRO A 762 26.16 -0.74 14.17
CA PRO A 762 26.83 0.49 13.73
C PRO A 762 27.24 1.39 14.89
N ARG A 763 26.66 1.20 16.09
CA ARG A 763 27.08 1.92 17.29
C ARG A 763 28.44 1.43 17.75
N ALA A 764 28.73 0.13 17.59
CA ALA A 764 29.99 -0.49 18.01
C ALA A 764 31.19 -0.08 17.15
N ASP A 765 30.98 0.33 15.89
CA ASP A 765 32.01 0.96 15.05
C ASP A 765 32.15 2.45 15.40
N ILE A 766 32.80 2.71 16.53
CA ILE A 766 32.95 4.06 17.07
C ILE A 766 33.88 4.88 16.18
N ASN A 767 34.88 4.24 15.57
CA ASN A 767 35.90 4.89 14.75
C ASN A 767 35.43 5.18 13.29
N LYS A 768 34.33 4.54 12.85
CA LYS A 768 33.68 4.67 11.54
C LYS A 768 34.51 4.13 10.37
N ASP A 769 35.28 3.07 10.58
CA ASP A 769 36.05 2.39 9.54
C ASP A 769 35.33 1.17 8.93
N LEU A 770 34.07 0.97 9.30
CA LEU A 770 33.19 -0.13 8.89
C LEU A 770 33.66 -1.50 9.39
N THR A 771 34.49 -1.55 10.42
CA THR A 771 34.94 -2.78 11.07
C THR A 771 34.89 -2.62 12.59
N VAL A 772 34.09 -3.42 13.29
CA VAL A 772 34.14 -3.43 14.76
C VAL A 772 35.35 -4.25 15.19
N ASP A 773 36.37 -3.61 15.75
CA ASP A 773 37.56 -4.32 16.19
C ASP A 773 38.15 -3.84 17.52
N ILE A 774 39.41 -4.21 17.77
CA ILE A 774 40.10 -3.84 19.01
C ILE A 774 40.26 -2.33 19.14
N PHE A 775 40.31 -1.58 18.05
CA PHE A 775 40.43 -0.12 18.08
C PHE A 775 39.16 0.54 18.61
N ASP A 776 37.97 -0.03 18.37
CA ASP A 776 36.72 0.45 18.99
C ASP A 776 36.69 0.14 20.49
N CYS A 777 37.08 -1.07 20.90
CA CYS A 777 37.24 -1.39 22.31
C CYS A 777 38.24 -0.44 22.99
N VAL A 778 39.34 -0.10 22.32
CA VAL A 778 40.35 0.84 22.84
C VAL A 778 39.75 2.22 23.05
N ARG A 779 38.86 2.70 22.17
CA ARG A 779 38.17 3.97 22.36
C ARG A 779 37.36 4.00 23.66
N VAL A 780 36.53 2.99 23.89
CA VAL A 780 35.76 2.86 25.14
C VAL A 780 36.68 2.75 26.35
N ALA A 781 37.74 1.95 26.26
CA ALA A 781 38.69 1.76 27.35
C ALA A 781 39.44 3.05 27.75
N ILE A 782 39.71 3.96 26.81
CA ILE A 782 40.37 5.25 27.08
C ILE A 782 39.51 6.14 27.98
N VAL A 783 38.19 6.07 27.83
CA VAL A 783 37.22 6.91 28.55
C VAL A 783 36.39 6.11 29.56
N PHE A 784 36.81 4.90 29.92
CA PHE A 784 36.11 4.06 30.88
C PHE A 784 35.97 4.76 32.25
N GLY A 785 34.75 4.80 32.79
CA GLY A 785 34.42 5.56 33.99
C GLY A 785 34.13 7.04 33.72
N TRP A 786 33.98 7.45 32.47
CA TRP A 786 33.35 8.73 32.12
C TRP A 786 31.92 8.78 32.73
N PRO A 787 31.49 9.94 33.27
CA PRO A 787 30.70 10.02 34.50
C PRO A 787 29.35 9.31 34.50
N TYR A 788 28.99 8.81 35.69
CA TYR A 788 27.63 8.51 36.17
C TYR A 788 26.95 9.79 36.71
#